data_AF-A0AAV9PMI7-F1
#
_entry.id   AF-A0AAV9PMI7-F1
#
_cell.length_a   1.000
_cell.length_b   1.000
_cell.length_c   1.000
_cell.angle_alpha   90.00
_cell.angle_beta   90.00
_cell.angle_gamma   90.00
#
_symmetry.space_group_name_H-M   'P 1'
#
loop_
_entity.id
_entity.type
_entity.pdbx_description
1 polymer ?
#
loop_
_entity_poly.entity_id
_entity_poly.type
_entity_poly.pdbx_seq_one_letter_code
_entity_poly.pdbx_strand_id
1 'polypeptide(L)'
;MTSSSLTEAQCAALLDVLIHDETYAEIEDFKTPGVIKQYGPPFQDSTSTSRTPVLQTLVSKFILTLPGLRDVSHDFWRVRVKDLIEELSQAELSESYDKGVLGIRKTLATAISALIEYPARGSLFGLPKRDEELQKAEKGGYDISKPEDVLRSWQDCLQALVYGNLVDELFSRAAETDDLKKHGGLVQGMHEFVVVNIASLMHYTLVLSPEGPTLLRMIENVHRLIPYVVVRQTLKIGNVATMISAMMRVILAKVSVASVTNWIGLSSGADEGMNLLQQIMSQVLSWDKRDLNSRATKIEKASNGPPKPVIAALKDWIATRSRAEHEEARRQSRDGNMSIIAVILSLSSCPSADDITEAQHAATLEYLKLRLSIRDRDEIVRVLCHRNPDHLTAMIQDAVAAYTPMIRQVHEAVNLADTVWDFERFTTDMLKMSKPSGPKGQEKPPTVEDYVDLLHRHQNSSHKFLHQVAKNGKEVTGWWRDWVNMVIKQFRRQQDKPPETSAVVDQKMSGTNPRERVQKSFANLSEADQSKVKKELDAYKRYLDDLHTASATRITAVINRTRSTPFGPGAYLARWQNLLDATAITPGTAKGPVRKGANKGVREEGRKDIEGNEAGFVTEEEVEKAVDRTTSDAPSVEETVRLLGPRFRELLAGG
;
A
#
# COMPACT_ATOMS: atom_id res chain seq x y z
N MET A 1 4.57 -14.40 -43.54
CA MET A 1 3.62 -13.37 -43.10
C MET A 1 3.31 -13.61 -41.63
N THR A 2 4.00 -12.92 -40.73
CA THR A 2 3.68 -12.92 -39.29
C THR A 2 2.33 -12.25 -39.12
N SER A 3 1.37 -12.93 -38.48
CA SER A 3 0.05 -12.34 -38.19
C SER A 3 0.22 -10.98 -37.50
N SER A 4 -0.42 -9.92 -37.99
CA SER A 4 -0.41 -8.59 -37.38
C SER A 4 -1.23 -8.50 -36.09
N SER A 5 -1.88 -9.61 -35.69
CA SER A 5 -2.64 -9.71 -34.44
C SER A 5 -1.85 -10.42 -33.33
N LEU A 6 -2.08 -9.99 -32.09
CA LEU A 6 -1.74 -10.75 -30.87
C LEU A 6 -2.76 -11.87 -30.66
N THR A 7 -2.29 -12.99 -30.11
CA THR A 7 -3.17 -14.04 -29.56
C THR A 7 -3.91 -13.54 -28.32
N GLU A 8 -4.95 -14.26 -27.88
CA GLU A 8 -5.67 -13.88 -26.65
C GLU A 8 -4.75 -13.83 -25.43
N ALA A 9 -3.84 -14.80 -25.31
CA ALA A 9 -2.87 -14.86 -24.21
C ALA A 9 -1.87 -13.69 -24.26
N GLN A 10 -1.37 -13.34 -25.45
CA GLN A 10 -0.48 -12.19 -25.63
C GLN A 10 -1.20 -10.87 -25.36
N CYS A 11 -2.47 -10.73 -25.77
CA CYS A 11 -3.29 -9.56 -25.46
C CYS A 11 -3.52 -9.43 -23.95
N ALA A 12 -3.80 -10.54 -23.25
CA ALA A 12 -3.93 -10.54 -21.79
C ALA A 12 -2.61 -10.15 -21.09
N ALA A 13 -1.47 -10.70 -21.54
CA ALA A 13 -0.15 -10.33 -21.04
C ALA A 13 0.16 -8.85 -21.29
N LEU A 14 -0.19 -8.32 -22.46
CA LEU A 14 0.03 -6.91 -22.79
C LEU A 14 -0.76 -5.98 -21.88
N LEU A 15 -2.06 -6.25 -21.69
CA LEU A 15 -2.88 -5.47 -20.77
C LEU A 15 -2.36 -5.53 -19.34
N ASP A 16 -1.83 -6.69 -18.94
CA ASP A 16 -1.28 -6.91 -17.62
C ASP A 16 0.05 -6.16 -17.39
N VAL A 17 0.92 -6.08 -18.40
CA VAL A 17 2.12 -5.24 -18.38
C VAL A 17 1.74 -3.75 -18.30
N LEU A 18 0.85 -3.31 -19.18
CA LEU A 18 0.49 -1.89 -19.32
C LEU A 18 -0.22 -1.36 -18.07
N ILE A 19 -1.11 -2.14 -17.46
CA ILE A 19 -1.80 -1.74 -16.24
C ILE A 19 -0.88 -1.74 -15.02
N HIS A 20 0.07 -2.66 -14.94
CA HIS A 20 1.08 -2.70 -13.88
C HIS A 20 1.95 -1.43 -13.91
N ASP A 21 2.45 -1.09 -15.10
CA ASP A 21 3.26 0.11 -15.33
C ASP A 21 2.46 1.40 -15.06
N GLU A 22 1.27 1.52 -15.64
CA GLU A 22 0.45 2.74 -15.49
C GLU A 22 -0.02 2.96 -14.05
N THR A 23 -0.48 1.90 -13.36
CA THR A 23 -0.91 2.01 -11.96
C THR A 23 0.22 2.53 -11.08
N TYR A 24 1.44 2.03 -11.29
CA TYR A 24 2.59 2.46 -10.52
C TYR A 24 3.02 3.89 -10.86
N ALA A 25 3.03 4.24 -12.16
CA ALA A 25 3.32 5.59 -12.63
C ALA A 25 2.34 6.63 -12.06
N GLU A 26 1.04 6.33 -12.03
CA GLU A 26 0.02 7.22 -11.45
C GLU A 26 0.22 7.44 -9.94
N ILE A 27 0.60 6.39 -9.18
CA ILE A 27 0.95 6.52 -7.76
C ILE A 27 2.17 7.42 -7.58
N GLU A 28 3.21 7.23 -8.39
CA GLU A 28 4.42 8.06 -8.32
C GLU A 28 4.14 9.51 -8.69
N ASP A 29 3.20 9.77 -9.58
CA ASP A 29 2.85 11.12 -10.06
C ASP A 29 2.40 12.05 -8.91
N PHE A 30 1.80 11.51 -7.85
CA PHE A 30 1.39 12.27 -6.65
C PHE A 30 2.53 12.89 -5.85
N LYS A 31 3.80 12.58 -6.17
CA LYS A 31 4.94 13.33 -5.64
C LYS A 31 5.08 14.73 -6.26
N THR A 32 4.41 14.97 -7.39
CA THR A 32 4.48 16.21 -8.16
C THR A 32 3.32 17.15 -7.79
N PRO A 33 3.59 18.41 -7.41
CA PRO A 33 2.56 19.40 -7.14
C PRO A 33 1.61 19.60 -8.33
N GLY A 34 0.32 19.77 -8.03
CA GLY A 34 -0.70 20.03 -9.03
C GLY A 34 -1.33 18.80 -9.70
N VAL A 35 -0.84 17.57 -9.48
CA VAL A 35 -1.47 16.36 -10.05
C VAL A 35 -2.92 16.22 -9.61
N ILE A 36 -3.22 16.47 -8.32
CA ILE A 36 -4.59 16.41 -7.79
C ILE A 36 -5.53 17.43 -8.46
N LYS A 37 -5.00 18.52 -9.04
CA LYS A 37 -5.77 19.52 -9.76
C LYS A 37 -6.23 19.04 -11.15
N GLN A 38 -5.63 17.96 -11.65
CA GLN A 38 -5.92 17.31 -12.94
C GLN A 38 -6.50 15.90 -12.74
N TYR A 39 -7.04 15.61 -11.56
CA TYR A 39 -7.56 14.30 -11.22
C TYR A 39 -8.95 14.03 -11.81
N GLY A 40 -9.87 14.97 -11.69
CA GLY A 40 -11.30 14.84 -12.00
C GLY A 40 -12.18 14.74 -10.75
N PRO A 41 -13.49 14.45 -10.91
CA PRO A 41 -14.38 14.20 -9.78
C PRO A 41 -13.78 13.18 -8.79
N PRO A 42 -13.87 13.42 -7.47
CA PRO A 42 -14.70 14.43 -6.79
C PRO A 42 -14.02 15.81 -6.62
N PHE A 43 -12.75 15.96 -7.00
CA PHE A 43 -11.94 17.15 -6.70
C PHE A 43 -12.23 18.35 -7.63
N GLN A 44 -12.82 18.07 -8.79
CA GLN A 44 -13.28 19.05 -9.78
C GLN A 44 -14.73 18.75 -10.19
N ASP A 45 -15.49 19.77 -10.62
CA ASP A 45 -16.89 19.63 -11.07
C ASP A 45 -17.04 18.74 -12.30
N SER A 46 -16.16 18.92 -13.28
CA SER A 46 -16.11 18.10 -14.49
C SER A 46 -14.73 18.20 -15.12
N THR A 47 -14.26 17.08 -15.66
CA THR A 47 -13.09 17.02 -16.55
C THR A 47 -13.35 15.96 -17.61
N SER A 48 -12.96 16.22 -18.84
CA SER A 48 -13.00 15.21 -19.91
C SER A 48 -11.83 14.24 -19.85
N THR A 49 -10.76 14.59 -19.14
CA THR A 49 -9.53 13.79 -19.05
C THR A 49 -8.96 13.80 -17.62
N SER A 50 -8.26 12.74 -17.23
CA SER A 50 -7.52 12.66 -15.96
C SER A 50 -6.05 12.36 -16.23
N ARG A 51 -5.16 12.96 -15.44
CA ARG A 51 -3.75 12.59 -15.42
C ARG A 51 -3.51 11.24 -14.76
N THR A 52 -4.45 10.78 -13.92
CA THR A 52 -4.39 9.51 -13.20
C THR A 52 -5.68 8.70 -13.45
N PRO A 53 -5.93 8.26 -14.70
CA PRO A 53 -7.21 7.66 -15.09
C PRO A 53 -7.52 6.32 -14.39
N VAL A 54 -6.52 5.49 -14.08
CA VAL A 54 -6.72 4.23 -13.34
C VAL A 54 -7.18 4.52 -11.92
N LEU A 55 -6.47 5.36 -11.18
CA LEU A 55 -6.81 5.71 -9.80
C LEU A 55 -8.15 6.45 -9.74
N GLN A 56 -8.41 7.36 -10.67
CA GLN A 56 -9.68 8.07 -10.78
C GLN A 56 -10.85 7.11 -11.02
N THR A 57 -10.65 6.10 -11.88
CA THR A 57 -11.65 5.05 -12.13
C THR A 57 -11.95 4.26 -10.88
N LEU A 58 -10.92 3.84 -10.14
CA LEU A 58 -11.08 3.08 -8.89
C LEU A 58 -11.83 3.91 -7.84
N VAL A 59 -11.44 5.17 -7.63
CA VAL A 59 -12.12 6.05 -6.68
C VAL A 59 -13.57 6.29 -7.08
N SER A 60 -13.84 6.57 -8.36
CA SER A 60 -15.21 6.85 -8.83
C SER A 60 -16.14 5.65 -8.82
N LYS A 61 -15.64 4.45 -9.14
CA LYS A 61 -16.46 3.23 -9.16
C LYS A 61 -16.72 2.70 -7.76
N PHE A 62 -15.71 2.75 -6.90
CA PHE A 62 -15.73 2.04 -5.61
C PHE A 62 -15.83 2.98 -4.42
N ILE A 63 -15.00 4.03 -4.33
CA ILE A 63 -14.89 4.85 -3.12
C ILE A 63 -16.02 5.88 -3.02
N LEU A 64 -16.32 6.62 -4.08
CA LEU A 64 -17.35 7.66 -4.06
C LEU A 64 -18.77 7.13 -3.87
N THR A 65 -18.99 5.85 -4.14
CA THR A 65 -20.31 5.23 -4.04
C THR A 65 -20.53 4.52 -2.70
N LEU A 66 -19.51 4.45 -1.83
CA LEU A 66 -19.57 3.80 -0.52
C LEU A 66 -20.72 4.38 0.33
N PRO A 67 -21.52 3.54 1.01
CA PRO A 67 -22.49 4.00 1.99
C PRO A 67 -21.81 4.87 3.06
N GLY A 68 -22.38 6.04 3.34
CA GLY A 68 -21.75 7.06 4.19
C GLY A 68 -20.88 8.03 3.40
N LEU A 69 -19.81 7.57 2.76
CA LEU A 69 -18.87 8.46 2.05
C LEU A 69 -19.49 9.16 0.84
N ARG A 70 -20.47 8.53 0.17
CA ARG A 70 -21.23 9.16 -0.93
C ARG A 70 -22.00 10.43 -0.52
N ASP A 71 -22.27 10.57 0.78
CA ASP A 71 -23.08 11.65 1.37
C ASP A 71 -22.19 12.70 2.06
N VAL A 72 -20.86 12.61 1.92
CA VAL A 72 -19.91 13.55 2.50
C VAL A 72 -20.00 14.93 1.83
N SER A 73 -19.63 15.98 2.56
CA SER A 73 -19.63 17.35 2.05
C SER A 73 -18.73 17.48 0.80
N HIS A 74 -19.06 18.38 -0.12
CA HIS A 74 -18.17 18.69 -1.24
C HIS A 74 -16.81 19.25 -0.75
N ASP A 75 -16.80 20.00 0.35
CA ASP A 75 -15.60 20.57 0.94
C ASP A 75 -14.61 19.51 1.43
N PHE A 76 -15.11 18.35 1.89
CA PHE A 76 -14.26 17.21 2.26
C PHE A 76 -13.28 16.88 1.13
N TRP A 77 -13.79 16.72 -0.09
CA TRP A 77 -12.94 16.42 -1.25
C TRP A 77 -12.25 17.66 -1.79
N ARG A 78 -13.00 18.72 -2.08
CA ARG A 78 -12.54 19.87 -2.87
C ARG A 78 -11.62 20.83 -2.12
N VAL A 79 -11.69 20.81 -0.80
CA VAL A 79 -10.86 21.65 0.06
C VAL A 79 -9.95 20.76 0.90
N ARG A 80 -10.50 19.94 1.80
CA ARG A 80 -9.70 19.29 2.84
C ARG A 80 -8.74 18.24 2.28
N VAL A 81 -9.23 17.25 1.55
CA VAL A 81 -8.40 16.19 0.96
C VAL A 81 -7.51 16.76 -0.14
N LYS A 82 -8.04 17.60 -1.02
CA LYS A 82 -7.28 18.24 -2.11
C LYS A 82 -6.09 19.03 -1.58
N ASP A 83 -6.32 19.93 -0.63
CA ASP A 83 -5.27 20.81 -0.12
C ASP A 83 -4.27 20.05 0.75
N LEU A 84 -4.68 18.96 1.38
CA LEU A 84 -3.75 18.08 2.10
C LEU A 84 -2.83 17.32 1.14
N ILE A 85 -3.38 16.75 0.07
CA ILE A 85 -2.58 16.10 -0.99
C ILE A 85 -1.64 17.11 -1.65
N GLU A 86 -2.14 18.31 -1.97
CA GLU A 86 -1.35 19.37 -2.58
C GLU A 86 -0.20 19.80 -1.65
N GLU A 87 -0.44 20.02 -0.36
CA GLU A 87 0.63 20.41 0.57
C GLU A 87 1.63 19.29 0.84
N LEU A 88 1.19 18.03 0.95
CA LEU A 88 2.09 16.88 1.04
C LEU A 88 2.96 16.75 -0.21
N SER A 89 2.38 17.00 -1.40
CA SER A 89 3.13 17.02 -2.64
C SER A 89 4.15 18.16 -2.67
N GLN A 90 3.79 19.36 -2.17
CA GLN A 90 4.67 20.53 -2.09
C GLN A 90 5.80 20.37 -1.08
N ALA A 91 5.55 19.67 0.02
CA ALA A 91 6.53 19.39 1.08
C ALA A 91 7.77 18.64 0.60
N GLU A 92 7.70 18.00 -0.57
CA GLU A 92 8.86 17.39 -1.25
C GLU A 92 9.61 16.39 -0.36
N LEU A 93 8.85 15.47 0.25
CA LEU A 93 9.43 14.40 1.05
C LEU A 93 10.45 13.62 0.22
N SER A 94 11.61 13.37 0.82
CA SER A 94 12.77 12.81 0.11
C SER A 94 12.52 11.44 -0.53
N GLU A 95 13.25 11.17 -1.62
CA GLU A 95 13.17 9.92 -2.37
C GLU A 95 14.20 8.88 -1.90
N SER A 96 13.94 7.60 -2.19
CA SER A 96 14.90 6.51 -1.94
C SER A 96 16.23 6.71 -2.67
N TYR A 97 16.20 7.39 -3.82
CA TYR A 97 17.41 7.74 -4.57
C TYR A 97 18.37 8.56 -3.73
N ASP A 98 17.90 9.65 -3.12
CA ASP A 98 18.71 10.59 -2.34
C ASP A 98 19.16 10.00 -1.01
N LYS A 99 18.29 9.21 -0.39
CA LYS A 99 18.56 8.51 0.87
C LYS A 99 19.56 7.36 0.72
N GLY A 100 19.81 6.88 -0.50
CA GLY A 100 20.68 5.73 -0.75
C GLY A 100 20.11 4.38 -0.29
N VAL A 101 18.82 4.33 0.07
CA VAL A 101 18.12 3.17 0.62
C VAL A 101 16.63 3.19 0.28
N LEU A 102 16.00 2.01 0.21
CA LEU A 102 14.54 1.89 0.14
C LEU A 102 13.94 2.37 1.45
N GLY A 103 12.95 3.28 1.38
CA GLY A 103 12.31 3.80 2.59
C GLY A 103 10.87 3.33 2.73
N ILE A 104 10.32 3.41 3.93
CA ILE A 104 8.92 3.00 4.25
C ILE A 104 7.90 3.50 3.23
N ARG A 105 7.95 4.78 2.81
CA ARG A 105 7.01 5.31 1.80
C ARG A 105 7.09 4.57 0.47
N LYS A 106 8.30 4.27 0.00
CA LYS A 106 8.52 3.50 -1.23
C LYS A 106 7.99 2.08 -1.07
N THR A 107 8.32 1.44 0.05
CA THR A 107 7.86 0.09 0.41
C THR A 107 6.34 -0.03 0.40
N LEU A 108 5.64 0.91 1.04
CA LEU A 108 4.18 0.93 1.08
C LEU A 108 3.57 1.31 -0.27
N ALA A 109 4.13 2.29 -0.99
CA ALA A 109 3.61 2.70 -2.30
C ALA A 109 3.68 1.57 -3.34
N THR A 110 4.79 0.83 -3.39
CA THR A 110 4.93 -0.32 -4.30
C THR A 110 4.05 -1.49 -3.87
N ALA A 111 3.86 -1.72 -2.57
CA ALA A 111 2.93 -2.73 -2.06
C ALA A 111 1.49 -2.41 -2.48
N ILE A 112 1.05 -1.17 -2.27
CA ILE A 112 -0.28 -0.70 -2.66
C ILE A 112 -0.45 -0.83 -4.18
N SER A 113 0.54 -0.42 -4.98
CA SER A 113 0.51 -0.56 -6.43
C SER A 113 0.28 -2.01 -6.87
N ALA A 114 1.03 -2.96 -6.30
CA ALA A 114 0.93 -4.38 -6.61
C ALA A 114 -0.42 -5.00 -6.18
N LEU A 115 -1.13 -4.39 -5.22
CA LEU A 115 -2.45 -4.84 -4.78
C LEU A 115 -3.59 -4.21 -5.60
N ILE A 116 -3.55 -2.91 -5.86
CA ILE A 116 -4.66 -2.19 -6.52
C ILE A 116 -4.73 -2.46 -8.02
N GLU A 117 -3.65 -2.97 -8.64
CA GLU A 117 -3.69 -3.40 -10.04
C GLU A 117 -4.70 -4.55 -10.30
N TYR A 118 -5.06 -5.33 -9.27
CA TYR A 118 -6.06 -6.40 -9.39
C TYR A 118 -7.47 -5.84 -9.63
N PRO A 119 -8.02 -4.97 -8.75
CA PRO A 119 -9.29 -4.32 -9.03
C PRO A 119 -9.21 -3.36 -10.23
N ALA A 120 -8.04 -2.77 -10.54
CA ALA A 120 -7.86 -1.99 -11.77
C ALA A 120 -8.09 -2.86 -13.02
N ARG A 121 -7.39 -4.00 -13.12
CA ARG A 121 -7.58 -4.97 -14.20
C ARG A 121 -9.02 -5.44 -14.32
N GLY A 122 -9.61 -5.84 -13.19
CA GLY A 122 -10.97 -6.33 -13.15
C GLY A 122 -12.00 -5.28 -13.59
N SER A 123 -11.84 -4.02 -13.17
CA SER A 123 -12.80 -2.95 -13.46
C SER A 123 -12.63 -2.32 -14.85
N LEU A 124 -11.45 -2.41 -15.45
CA LEU A 124 -11.16 -1.89 -16.79
C LEU A 124 -11.38 -2.95 -17.89
N PHE A 125 -11.05 -4.22 -17.62
CA PHE A 125 -11.08 -5.28 -18.64
C PHE A 125 -12.18 -6.33 -18.43
N GLY A 126 -12.79 -6.35 -17.24
CA GLY A 126 -13.82 -7.31 -16.86
C GLY A 126 -13.30 -8.72 -16.62
N LEU A 127 -14.00 -9.45 -15.76
CA LEU A 127 -13.82 -10.88 -15.56
C LEU A 127 -14.63 -11.63 -16.63
N PRO A 128 -14.05 -12.51 -17.47
CA PRO A 128 -14.84 -13.31 -18.40
C PRO A 128 -15.77 -14.27 -17.65
N LYS A 129 -17.01 -14.43 -18.15
CA LYS A 129 -17.93 -15.47 -17.66
C LYS A 129 -17.38 -16.83 -18.12
N ARG A 130 -17.33 -17.81 -17.21
CA ARG A 130 -17.04 -19.22 -17.57
C ARG A 130 -18.32 -19.91 -18.05
N ASP A 131 -18.22 -20.79 -19.05
CA ASP A 131 -19.36 -21.53 -19.57
C ASP A 131 -20.00 -22.45 -18.52
N GLU A 132 -21.33 -22.49 -18.47
CA GLU A 132 -22.14 -23.21 -17.47
C GLU A 132 -21.92 -24.74 -17.48
N GLU A 133 -21.36 -25.30 -18.55
CA GLU A 133 -21.00 -26.72 -18.64
C GLU A 133 -19.67 -27.05 -17.93
N LEU A 134 -18.72 -26.11 -17.85
CA LEU A 134 -17.49 -26.26 -17.03
C LEU A 134 -17.83 -26.17 -15.53
N GLN A 135 -18.78 -25.30 -15.16
CA GLN A 135 -19.26 -25.12 -13.78
C GLN A 135 -19.95 -26.37 -13.18
N LYS A 136 -20.46 -27.29 -14.02
CA LYS A 136 -21.07 -28.55 -13.55
C LYS A 136 -20.04 -29.63 -13.23
N ALA A 137 -18.85 -29.60 -13.84
CA ALA A 137 -17.76 -30.54 -13.55
C ALA A 137 -17.05 -30.24 -12.22
N GLU A 138 -17.15 -28.99 -11.72
CA GLU A 138 -16.54 -28.49 -10.48
C GLU A 138 -17.37 -28.73 -9.20
N LYS A 139 -18.51 -29.43 -9.29
CA LYS A 139 -19.42 -29.77 -8.16
C LYS A 139 -18.86 -30.76 -7.12
N GLY A 140 -17.55 -30.97 -7.07
CA GLY A 140 -16.91 -31.59 -5.91
C GLY A 140 -16.97 -30.59 -4.76
N GLY A 141 -17.53 -31.01 -3.61
CA GLY A 141 -17.52 -30.17 -2.40
C GLY A 141 -16.12 -29.65 -2.08
N TYR A 142 -16.03 -28.51 -1.38
CA TYR A 142 -14.75 -27.92 -1.00
C TYR A 142 -14.32 -28.39 0.38
N ASP A 143 -13.11 -28.90 0.49
CA ASP A 143 -12.45 -29.25 1.75
C ASP A 143 -11.27 -28.31 2.00
N ILE A 144 -11.31 -27.53 3.09
CA ILE A 144 -10.25 -26.56 3.42
C ILE A 144 -8.90 -27.23 3.75
N SER A 145 -8.90 -28.54 4.03
CA SER A 145 -7.67 -29.30 4.24
C SER A 145 -6.98 -29.69 2.92
N LYS A 146 -7.67 -29.53 1.78
CA LYS A 146 -7.17 -29.85 0.45
C LYS A 146 -6.76 -28.58 -0.29
N PRO A 147 -5.45 -28.37 -0.53
CA PRO A 147 -4.97 -27.16 -1.20
C PRO A 147 -5.60 -26.88 -2.56
N GLU A 148 -5.87 -27.93 -3.34
CA GLU A 148 -6.53 -27.84 -4.65
C GLU A 148 -7.95 -27.27 -4.56
N ASP A 149 -8.69 -27.62 -3.50
CA ASP A 149 -10.04 -27.10 -3.27
C ASP A 149 -9.99 -25.64 -2.82
N VAL A 150 -9.02 -25.26 -1.98
CA VAL A 150 -8.81 -23.85 -1.58
C VAL A 150 -8.45 -22.99 -2.79
N LEU A 151 -7.53 -23.45 -3.65
CA LEU A 151 -7.15 -22.75 -4.88
C LEU A 151 -8.34 -22.61 -5.86
N ARG A 152 -9.10 -23.69 -6.07
CA ARG A 152 -10.29 -23.70 -6.94
C ARG A 152 -11.37 -22.74 -6.41
N SER A 153 -11.62 -22.76 -5.10
CA SER A 153 -12.67 -21.98 -4.45
C SER A 153 -12.54 -20.47 -4.69
N TRP A 154 -11.32 -19.93 -4.79
CA TRP A 154 -11.12 -18.51 -5.07
C TRP A 154 -11.67 -18.12 -6.44
N GLN A 155 -11.38 -18.91 -7.47
CA GLN A 155 -11.83 -18.62 -8.83
C GLN A 155 -13.34 -18.79 -9.00
N ASP A 156 -13.91 -19.83 -8.39
CA ASP A 156 -15.34 -20.11 -8.44
C ASP A 156 -16.13 -19.06 -7.65
N CYS A 157 -15.57 -18.61 -6.53
CA CYS A 157 -16.15 -17.53 -5.74
C CYS A 157 -16.21 -16.23 -6.55
N LEU A 158 -15.15 -15.87 -7.28
CA LEU A 158 -15.18 -14.69 -8.15
C LEU A 158 -16.28 -14.78 -9.23
N GLN A 159 -16.49 -15.96 -9.82
CA GLN A 159 -17.60 -16.18 -10.77
C GLN A 159 -18.96 -16.03 -10.07
N ALA A 160 -19.14 -16.63 -8.90
CA ALA A 160 -20.39 -16.59 -8.15
C ALA A 160 -20.70 -15.19 -7.58
N LEU A 161 -19.68 -14.40 -7.23
CA LEU A 161 -19.82 -13.00 -6.82
C LEU A 161 -20.21 -12.10 -7.99
N VAL A 162 -19.56 -12.25 -9.15
CA VAL A 162 -19.77 -11.34 -10.29
C VAL A 162 -21.01 -11.71 -11.11
N TYR A 163 -21.23 -13.01 -11.34
CA TYR A 163 -22.28 -13.52 -12.24
C TYR A 163 -23.42 -14.26 -11.52
N GLY A 164 -23.24 -14.62 -10.25
CA GLY A 164 -24.23 -15.32 -9.44
C GLY A 164 -24.91 -14.45 -8.38
N ASN A 165 -25.42 -15.10 -7.33
CA ASN A 165 -26.15 -14.53 -6.19
C ASN A 165 -25.36 -14.65 -4.86
N LEU A 166 -24.06 -14.95 -4.91
CA LEU A 166 -23.27 -15.26 -3.70
C LEU A 166 -23.22 -14.08 -2.72
N VAL A 167 -23.29 -12.84 -3.18
CA VAL A 167 -23.40 -11.67 -2.32
C VAL A 167 -24.61 -11.80 -1.39
N ASP A 168 -25.80 -12.03 -1.94
CA ASP A 168 -27.03 -12.14 -1.15
C ASP A 168 -27.01 -13.33 -0.19
N GLU A 169 -26.39 -14.44 -0.61
CA GLU A 169 -26.18 -15.61 0.24
C GLU A 169 -25.25 -15.31 1.42
N LEU A 170 -24.13 -14.60 1.19
CA LEU A 170 -23.20 -14.20 2.24
C LEU A 170 -23.87 -13.33 3.30
N PHE A 171 -24.62 -12.31 2.86
CA PHE A 171 -25.35 -11.43 3.78
C PHE A 171 -26.43 -12.18 4.56
N SER A 172 -27.18 -13.07 3.90
CA SER A 172 -28.22 -13.87 4.55
C SER A 172 -27.63 -14.83 5.58
N ARG A 173 -26.55 -15.54 5.23
CA ARG A 173 -25.88 -16.48 6.15
C ARG A 173 -25.22 -15.77 7.31
N ALA A 174 -24.60 -14.60 7.09
CA ALA A 174 -24.05 -13.79 8.17
C ALA A 174 -25.13 -13.40 9.20
N ALA A 175 -26.36 -13.11 8.76
CA ALA A 175 -27.47 -12.83 9.69
C ALA A 175 -27.90 -14.06 10.52
N GLU A 176 -27.70 -15.27 10.00
CA GLU A 176 -28.07 -16.52 10.66
C GLU A 176 -27.03 -16.99 11.69
N THR A 177 -25.74 -16.81 11.42
CA THR A 177 -24.65 -17.37 12.23
C THR A 177 -23.37 -16.55 12.16
N ASP A 178 -22.61 -16.54 13.26
CA ASP A 178 -21.22 -16.06 13.34
C ASP A 178 -20.18 -17.18 13.14
N ASP A 179 -20.62 -18.44 13.11
CA ASP A 179 -19.74 -19.59 12.87
C ASP A 179 -19.47 -19.82 11.38
N LEU A 180 -18.25 -19.53 10.91
CA LEU A 180 -17.79 -19.76 9.54
C LEU A 180 -18.02 -21.21 9.07
N LYS A 181 -17.93 -22.20 9.97
CA LYS A 181 -18.10 -23.62 9.63
C LYS A 181 -19.52 -23.97 9.17
N LYS A 182 -20.49 -23.10 9.44
CA LYS A 182 -21.88 -23.24 8.99
C LYS A 182 -22.15 -22.59 7.63
N HIS A 183 -21.19 -21.89 7.05
CA HIS A 183 -21.28 -21.39 5.68
C HIS A 183 -21.04 -22.51 4.67
N GLY A 184 -21.44 -22.31 3.41
CA GLY A 184 -21.17 -23.27 2.34
C GLY A 184 -19.67 -23.48 2.11
N GLY A 185 -19.28 -24.69 1.66
CA GLY A 185 -17.87 -25.05 1.47
C GLY A 185 -17.10 -24.07 0.57
N LEU A 186 -17.74 -23.50 -0.45
CA LEU A 186 -17.16 -22.46 -1.30
C LEU A 186 -16.68 -21.24 -0.50
N VAL A 187 -17.50 -20.78 0.45
CA VAL A 187 -17.20 -19.63 1.30
C VAL A 187 -16.10 -19.94 2.30
N GLN A 188 -16.07 -21.17 2.83
CA GLN A 188 -15.01 -21.64 3.72
C GLN A 188 -13.66 -21.71 2.98
N GLY A 189 -13.64 -22.30 1.78
CA GLY A 189 -12.45 -22.34 0.93
C GLY A 189 -11.95 -20.94 0.55
N MET A 190 -12.87 -20.05 0.15
CA MET A 190 -12.52 -18.64 -0.13
C MET A 190 -11.93 -17.96 1.10
N HIS A 191 -12.51 -18.15 2.28
CA HIS A 191 -11.97 -17.60 3.53
C HIS A 191 -10.55 -18.10 3.78
N GLU A 192 -10.30 -19.39 3.64
CA GLU A 192 -8.96 -19.95 3.84
C GLU A 192 -7.95 -19.37 2.84
N PHE A 193 -8.33 -19.23 1.57
CA PHE A 193 -7.50 -18.57 0.56
C PHE A 193 -7.15 -17.13 0.97
N VAL A 194 -8.14 -16.36 1.45
CA VAL A 194 -7.93 -14.97 1.90
C VAL A 194 -7.04 -14.92 3.15
N VAL A 195 -7.27 -15.79 4.13
CA VAL A 195 -6.45 -15.88 5.36
C VAL A 195 -4.98 -16.14 5.02
N VAL A 196 -4.71 -17.14 4.16
CA VAL A 196 -3.34 -17.46 3.74
C VAL A 196 -2.68 -16.27 3.04
N ASN A 197 -3.39 -15.55 2.16
CA ASN A 197 -2.83 -14.37 1.47
C ASN A 197 -2.60 -13.18 2.42
N ILE A 198 -3.50 -12.92 3.38
CA ILE A 198 -3.30 -11.86 4.38
C ILE A 198 -2.13 -12.21 5.29
N ALA A 199 -2.03 -13.45 5.77
CA ALA A 199 -0.90 -13.92 6.58
C ALA A 199 0.43 -13.73 5.84
N SER A 200 0.44 -14.05 4.55
CA SER A 200 1.58 -13.86 3.66
C SER A 200 2.01 -12.39 3.55
N LEU A 201 1.04 -11.50 3.34
CA LEU A 201 1.29 -10.05 3.27
C LEU A 201 1.83 -9.53 4.60
N MET A 202 1.25 -9.93 5.73
CA MET A 202 1.69 -9.54 7.07
C MET A 202 3.12 -10.03 7.35
N HIS A 203 3.39 -11.32 7.12
CA HIS A 203 4.71 -11.90 7.31
C HIS A 203 5.77 -11.20 6.44
N TYR A 204 5.49 -11.03 5.15
CA TYR A 204 6.44 -10.36 4.27
C TYR A 204 6.69 -8.91 4.69
N THR A 205 5.64 -8.15 5.01
CA THR A 205 5.75 -6.72 5.38
C THR A 205 6.45 -6.51 6.71
N LEU A 206 6.15 -7.33 7.72
CA LEU A 206 6.59 -7.13 9.11
C LEU A 206 7.89 -7.87 9.45
N VAL A 207 8.20 -8.97 8.73
CA VAL A 207 9.33 -9.86 9.05
C VAL A 207 10.40 -9.82 7.97
N LEU A 208 10.02 -9.99 6.70
CA LEU A 208 10.99 -10.16 5.61
C LEU A 208 11.48 -8.83 5.04
N SER A 209 10.60 -7.84 4.93
CA SER A 209 10.91 -6.51 4.42
C SER A 209 12.00 -5.86 5.28
N PRO A 210 13.01 -5.20 4.66
CA PRO A 210 14.05 -4.49 5.41
C PRO A 210 13.49 -3.48 6.43
N GLU A 211 12.35 -2.85 6.10
CA GLU A 211 11.69 -1.84 6.93
C GLU A 211 10.73 -2.42 7.99
N GLY A 212 10.55 -3.73 8.03
CA GLY A 212 9.67 -4.44 8.98
C GLY A 212 9.91 -4.07 10.45
N PRO A 213 11.17 -4.03 10.94
CA PRO A 213 11.48 -3.64 12.33
C PRO A 213 11.05 -2.21 12.66
N THR A 214 11.31 -1.27 11.74
CA THR A 214 10.89 0.13 11.91
C THR A 214 9.38 0.24 11.93
N LEU A 215 8.67 -0.48 11.05
CA LEU A 215 7.21 -0.51 11.00
C LEU A 215 6.61 -1.10 12.28
N LEU A 216 7.14 -2.22 12.79
CA LEU A 216 6.71 -2.84 14.05
C LEU A 216 6.87 -1.88 15.23
N ARG A 217 8.01 -1.18 15.30
CA ARG A 217 8.26 -0.15 16.34
C ARG A 217 7.26 1.00 16.25
N MET A 218 6.96 1.49 15.04
CA MET A 218 5.96 2.54 14.82
C MET A 218 4.56 2.10 15.25
N ILE A 219 4.13 0.89 14.86
CA ILE A 219 2.83 0.33 15.26
C ILE A 219 2.78 0.15 16.78
N GLU A 220 3.83 -0.38 17.40
CA GLU A 220 3.92 -0.55 18.86
C GLU A 220 3.85 0.79 19.60
N ASN A 221 4.52 1.83 19.10
CA ASN A 221 4.49 3.17 19.68
C ASN A 221 3.10 3.81 19.58
N VAL A 222 2.42 3.70 18.44
CA VAL A 222 1.04 4.19 18.27
C VAL A 222 0.09 3.41 19.18
N HIS A 223 0.17 2.07 19.17
CA HIS A 223 -0.66 1.16 19.97
C HIS A 223 -0.60 1.51 21.47
N ARG A 224 0.59 1.81 22.00
CA ARG A 224 0.80 2.18 23.41
C ARG A 224 0.17 3.53 23.78
N LEU A 225 -0.01 4.44 22.83
CA LEU A 225 -0.54 5.78 23.08
C LEU A 225 -2.07 5.85 22.97
N ILE A 226 -2.73 4.83 22.40
CA ILE A 226 -4.18 4.80 22.28
C ILE A 226 -4.83 4.57 23.65
N PRO A 227 -5.76 5.44 24.10
CA PRO A 227 -6.44 5.29 25.38
C PRO A 227 -7.61 4.30 25.30
N TYR A 228 -7.31 3.01 25.10
CA TYR A 228 -8.33 1.98 24.90
C TYR A 228 -9.43 1.96 25.97
N VAL A 229 -9.09 2.23 27.23
CA VAL A 229 -10.07 2.27 28.32
C VAL A 229 -11.07 3.42 28.14
N VAL A 230 -10.59 4.63 27.82
CA VAL A 230 -11.43 5.82 27.61
C VAL A 230 -12.30 5.64 26.37
N VAL A 231 -11.73 5.12 25.28
CA VAL A 231 -12.46 4.82 24.04
C VAL A 231 -13.59 3.83 24.33
N ARG A 232 -13.29 2.71 25.02
CA ARG A 232 -14.31 1.71 25.38
C ARG A 232 -15.38 2.25 26.31
N GLN A 233 -15.03 3.04 27.32
CA GLN A 233 -16.01 3.67 28.21
C GLN A 233 -16.94 4.61 27.45
N THR A 234 -16.40 5.38 26.51
CA THR A 234 -17.16 6.31 25.69
C THR A 234 -18.15 5.56 24.78
N LEU A 235 -17.71 4.45 24.16
CA LEU A 235 -18.56 3.60 23.31
C LEU A 235 -19.69 2.88 24.06
N LYS A 236 -19.65 2.82 25.40
CA LYS A 236 -20.73 2.26 26.23
C LYS A 236 -21.87 3.25 26.49
N ILE A 237 -21.75 4.51 26.06
CA ILE A 237 -22.80 5.52 26.25
C ILE A 237 -24.01 5.14 25.37
N GLY A 238 -25.15 4.81 26.01
CA GLY A 238 -26.32 4.29 25.30
C GLY A 238 -26.97 5.26 24.29
N ASN A 239 -26.89 6.58 24.52
CA ASN A 239 -27.38 7.56 23.55
C ASN A 239 -26.31 7.84 22.48
N VAL A 240 -26.60 7.50 21.22
CA VAL A 240 -25.65 7.60 20.09
C VAL A 240 -25.12 9.02 19.87
N ALA A 241 -25.97 10.05 19.94
CA ALA A 241 -25.53 11.43 19.71
C ALA A 241 -24.55 11.89 20.80
N THR A 242 -24.82 11.51 22.05
CA THR A 242 -23.94 11.76 23.19
C THR A 242 -22.64 10.96 23.06
N MET A 243 -22.72 9.70 22.65
CA MET A 243 -21.57 8.83 22.38
C MET A 243 -20.65 9.42 21.32
N ILE A 244 -21.20 9.80 20.15
CA ILE A 244 -20.43 10.44 19.06
C ILE A 244 -19.80 11.73 19.55
N SER A 245 -20.56 12.59 20.24
CA SER A 245 -20.05 13.86 20.76
C SER A 245 -18.91 13.65 21.76
N ALA A 246 -19.04 12.67 22.65
CA ALA A 246 -18.00 12.31 23.61
C ALA A 246 -16.77 11.73 22.90
N MET A 247 -16.95 10.85 21.90
CA MET A 247 -15.85 10.28 21.13
C MET A 247 -15.09 11.34 20.34
N MET A 248 -15.81 12.28 19.71
CA MET A 248 -15.22 13.42 19.03
C MET A 248 -14.43 14.31 19.99
N ARG A 249 -14.85 14.46 21.25
CA ARG A 249 -14.05 15.14 22.27
C ARG A 249 -12.80 14.35 22.65
N VAL A 250 -12.88 13.02 22.77
CA VAL A 250 -11.71 12.19 23.07
C VAL A 250 -10.64 12.32 21.97
N ILE A 251 -11.05 12.28 20.70
CA ILE A 251 -10.11 12.27 19.57
C ILE A 251 -9.69 13.68 19.16
N LEU A 252 -10.63 14.62 19.09
CA LEU A 252 -10.44 15.93 18.44
C LEU A 252 -10.42 17.12 19.41
N ALA A 253 -10.72 16.94 20.71
CA ALA A 253 -10.54 18.05 21.64
C ALA A 253 -9.06 18.41 21.71
N LYS A 254 -8.78 19.71 21.61
CA LYS A 254 -7.44 20.23 21.80
C LYS A 254 -7.00 19.94 23.22
N VAL A 255 -5.91 19.21 23.36
CA VAL A 255 -5.44 18.75 24.67
C VAL A 255 -4.58 19.86 25.27
N SER A 256 -4.82 20.22 26.53
CA SER A 256 -3.93 21.13 27.24
C SER A 256 -2.65 20.41 27.67
N VAL A 257 -1.53 21.12 27.78
CA VAL A 257 -0.25 20.55 28.25
C VAL A 257 -0.45 19.81 29.59
N ALA A 258 -1.23 20.38 30.52
CA ALA A 258 -1.53 19.77 31.81
C ALA A 258 -2.30 18.44 31.71
N SER A 259 -3.22 18.33 30.75
CA SER A 259 -3.98 17.10 30.50
C SER A 259 -3.07 15.98 29.97
N VAL A 260 -2.09 16.32 29.12
CA VAL A 260 -1.10 15.39 28.56
C VAL A 260 -0.14 14.89 29.63
N THR A 261 0.36 15.77 30.48
CA THR A 261 1.34 15.41 31.53
C THR A 261 0.76 14.41 32.51
N ASN A 262 -0.53 14.54 32.84
CA ASN A 262 -1.24 13.60 33.72
C ASN A 262 -1.64 12.29 33.02
N TRP A 263 -1.92 12.31 31.72
CA TRP A 263 -2.35 11.13 30.97
C TRP A 263 -1.17 10.23 30.59
N ILE A 264 -0.04 10.80 30.16
CA ILE A 264 1.08 10.03 29.55
C ILE A 264 2.39 10.20 30.34
N GLY A 265 2.43 11.05 31.38
CA GLY A 265 3.66 11.30 32.15
C GLY A 265 4.73 12.05 31.37
N LEU A 266 4.35 12.71 30.26
CA LEU A 266 5.25 13.44 29.37
C LEU A 266 5.15 14.95 29.65
N SER A 267 6.22 15.56 30.16
CA SER A 267 6.28 16.99 30.49
C SER A 267 6.99 17.86 29.44
N SER A 268 7.43 17.29 28.31
CA SER A 268 8.20 18.01 27.29
C SER A 268 7.64 17.80 25.88
N GLY A 269 7.15 18.87 25.26
CA GLY A 269 6.85 18.91 23.81
C GLY A 269 5.38 18.82 23.38
N ALA A 270 4.42 19.00 24.30
CA ALA A 270 3.02 19.18 23.90
C ALA A 270 2.85 20.59 23.31
N ASP A 271 2.71 20.68 21.98
CA ASP A 271 2.41 21.94 21.31
C ASP A 271 0.96 22.34 21.62
N GLU A 272 0.75 23.56 22.13
CA GLU A 272 -0.57 24.03 22.52
C GLU A 272 -1.48 24.07 21.29
N GLY A 273 -2.52 23.21 21.28
CA GLY A 273 -3.58 23.27 20.28
C GLY A 273 -3.70 22.09 19.32
N MET A 274 -2.89 21.04 19.47
CA MET A 274 -3.12 19.74 18.81
C MET A 274 -4.26 18.96 19.48
N ASN A 275 -4.98 18.17 18.68
CA ASN A 275 -5.85 17.12 19.20
C ASN A 275 -5.07 15.82 19.51
N LEU A 276 -5.75 14.82 20.10
CA LEU A 276 -5.11 13.56 20.49
C LEU A 276 -4.46 12.83 19.31
N LEU A 277 -5.12 12.76 18.15
CA LEU A 277 -4.57 12.07 16.97
C LEU A 277 -3.28 12.75 16.49
N GLN A 278 -3.31 14.07 16.33
CA GLN A 278 -2.15 14.88 15.93
C GLN A 278 -1.03 14.75 16.95
N GLN A 279 -1.37 14.72 18.24
CA GLN A 279 -0.39 14.55 19.31
C GLN A 279 0.29 13.18 19.25
N ILE A 280 -0.46 12.10 19.04
CA ILE A 280 0.11 10.76 18.85
C ILE A 280 1.08 10.77 17.66
N MET A 281 0.65 11.32 16.52
CA MET A 281 1.48 11.41 15.32
C MET A 281 2.76 12.21 15.58
N SER A 282 2.63 13.43 16.12
CA SER A 282 3.77 14.31 16.44
C SER A 282 4.73 13.66 17.44
N GLN A 283 4.21 12.98 18.46
CA GLN A 283 5.01 12.34 19.50
C GLN A 283 5.85 11.18 18.96
N VAL A 284 5.24 10.29 18.17
CA VAL A 284 5.94 9.14 17.58
C VAL A 284 7.04 9.63 16.65
N LEU A 285 6.76 10.63 15.80
CA LEU A 285 7.75 11.20 14.90
C LEU A 285 8.84 12.00 15.65
N SER A 286 8.52 12.61 16.79
CA SER A 286 9.49 13.31 17.66
C SER A 286 10.51 12.35 18.29
N TRP A 287 10.07 11.17 18.73
CA TRP A 287 10.98 10.12 19.20
C TRP A 287 11.94 9.69 18.09
N ASP A 288 11.42 9.43 16.90
CA ASP A 288 12.23 9.09 15.73
C ASP A 288 13.28 10.16 15.41
N LYS A 289 12.86 11.43 15.42
CA LYS A 289 13.76 12.57 15.17
C LYS A 289 14.89 12.63 16.20
N ARG A 290 14.60 12.34 17.47
CA ARG A 290 15.61 12.36 18.54
C ARG A 290 16.71 11.33 18.28
N ASP A 291 16.32 10.11 17.91
CA ASP A 291 17.25 9.01 17.64
C ASP A 291 18.07 9.29 16.36
N LEU A 292 17.40 9.75 15.30
CA LEU A 292 18.06 10.17 14.05
C LEU A 292 19.07 11.30 14.30
N ASN A 293 18.72 12.30 15.11
CA ASN A 293 19.61 13.42 15.39
C ASN A 293 20.79 13.01 16.29
N SER A 294 20.56 12.08 17.22
CA SER A 294 21.63 11.45 18.01
C SER A 294 22.63 10.75 17.10
N ARG A 295 22.15 9.93 16.16
CA ARG A 295 23.00 9.23 15.16
C ARG A 295 23.73 10.21 14.24
N ALA A 296 23.05 11.22 13.72
CA ALA A 296 23.67 12.24 12.88
C ALA A 296 24.81 12.96 13.63
N THR A 297 24.60 13.30 14.90
CA THR A 297 25.62 13.94 15.75
C THR A 297 26.82 13.02 16.01
N LYS A 298 26.62 11.70 16.13
CA LYS A 298 27.71 10.72 16.24
C LYS A 298 28.54 10.68 14.96
N ILE A 299 27.90 10.67 13.78
CA ILE A 299 28.58 10.69 12.48
C ILE A 299 29.39 11.98 12.28
N GLU A 300 28.82 13.14 12.64
CA GLU A 300 29.52 14.43 12.57
C GLU A 300 30.82 14.46 13.40
N LYS A 301 30.89 13.67 14.48
CA LYS A 301 32.04 13.61 15.40
C LYS A 301 33.01 12.46 15.13
N ALA A 302 32.67 11.55 14.22
CA ALA A 302 33.51 10.39 13.89
C ALA A 302 34.80 10.84 13.18
N SER A 303 35.89 10.08 13.36
CA SER A 303 37.18 10.39 12.70
C SER A 303 37.08 10.37 11.18
N ASN A 304 36.26 9.47 10.63
CA ASN A 304 35.95 9.36 9.21
C ASN A 304 34.63 10.05 8.86
N GLY A 305 34.14 10.96 9.72
CA GLY A 305 32.91 11.70 9.49
C GLY A 305 33.05 12.75 8.38
N PRO A 306 31.93 13.33 7.91
CA PRO A 306 31.94 14.35 6.88
C PRO A 306 32.71 15.60 7.32
N PRO A 307 33.57 16.20 6.48
CA PRO A 307 34.23 17.46 6.81
C PRO A 307 33.23 18.59 7.12
N LYS A 308 33.60 19.54 7.99
CA LYS A 308 32.73 20.67 8.36
C LYS A 308 32.18 21.46 7.16
N PRO A 309 32.97 21.78 6.11
CA PRO A 309 32.43 22.45 4.91
C PRO A 309 31.36 21.60 4.21
N VAL A 310 31.59 20.29 4.09
CA VAL A 310 30.63 19.33 3.51
C VAL A 310 29.33 19.29 4.33
N ILE A 311 29.43 19.26 5.66
CA ILE A 311 28.26 19.33 6.55
C ILE A 311 27.46 20.62 6.30
N ALA A 312 28.14 21.75 6.17
CA ALA A 312 27.50 23.04 5.91
C ALA A 312 26.80 23.05 4.54
N ALA A 313 27.46 22.52 3.49
CA ALA A 313 26.86 22.39 2.17
C ALA A 313 25.63 21.48 2.16
N LEU A 314 25.64 20.35 2.87
CA LEU A 314 24.46 19.48 2.97
C LEU A 314 23.31 20.14 3.74
N LYS A 315 23.61 20.90 4.79
CA LYS A 315 22.58 21.66 5.53
C LYS A 315 21.97 22.76 4.66
N ASP A 316 22.80 23.49 3.91
CA ASP A 316 22.34 24.48 2.93
C ASP A 316 21.50 23.81 1.85
N TRP A 317 21.99 22.73 1.23
CA TRP A 317 21.28 21.95 0.22
C TRP A 317 19.86 21.60 0.66
N ILE A 318 19.70 21.03 1.85
CA ILE A 318 18.39 20.62 2.38
C ILE A 318 17.47 21.81 2.68
N ALA A 319 18.03 22.96 3.06
CA ALA A 319 17.27 24.11 3.55
C ALA A 319 16.90 25.12 2.46
N THR A 320 17.73 25.29 1.43
CA THR A 320 17.65 26.43 0.51
C THR A 320 17.41 26.06 -0.95
N ARG A 321 17.75 24.83 -1.36
CA ARG A 321 17.67 24.43 -2.77
C ARG A 321 16.26 24.12 -3.20
N SER A 322 15.95 24.51 -4.42
CA SER A 322 14.65 24.32 -5.03
C SER A 322 14.46 22.87 -5.48
N ARG A 323 13.19 22.46 -5.61
CA ARG A 323 12.84 21.17 -6.19
C ARG A 323 13.45 20.93 -7.57
N ALA A 324 13.46 21.96 -8.42
CA ALA A 324 14.02 21.86 -9.76
C ALA A 324 15.52 21.53 -9.70
N GLU A 325 16.27 22.12 -8.75
CA GLU A 325 17.67 21.77 -8.51
C GLU A 325 17.82 20.35 -7.95
N HIS A 326 16.93 19.89 -7.06
CA HIS A 326 16.95 18.51 -6.58
C HIS A 326 16.67 17.48 -7.69
N GLU A 327 15.69 17.73 -8.55
CA GLU A 327 15.36 16.91 -9.72
C GLU A 327 16.51 16.86 -10.72
N GLU A 328 17.09 18.02 -11.01
CA GLU A 328 18.24 18.16 -11.89
C GLU A 328 19.47 17.43 -11.33
N ALA A 329 19.74 17.54 -10.02
CA ALA A 329 20.84 16.83 -9.40
C ALA A 329 20.66 15.30 -9.45
N ARG A 330 19.43 14.81 -9.26
CA ARG A 330 19.12 13.39 -9.45
C ARG A 330 19.35 12.95 -10.90
N ARG A 331 18.96 13.77 -11.88
CA ARG A 331 19.20 13.51 -13.30
C ARG A 331 20.70 13.45 -13.61
N GLN A 332 21.48 14.44 -13.19
CA GLN A 332 22.94 14.46 -13.36
C GLN A 332 23.62 13.28 -12.67
N SER A 333 23.17 12.90 -11.47
CA SER A 333 23.68 11.75 -10.72
C SER A 333 23.47 10.45 -11.51
N ARG A 334 22.29 10.27 -12.13
CA ARG A 334 21.97 9.10 -12.96
C ARG A 334 22.76 9.08 -14.26
N ASP A 335 22.72 10.17 -15.02
CA ASP A 335 23.35 10.26 -16.35
C ASP A 335 24.88 10.22 -16.25
N GLY A 336 25.44 10.81 -15.20
CA GLY A 336 26.87 10.95 -14.97
C GLY A 336 27.53 9.80 -14.20
N ASN A 337 26.76 8.79 -13.76
CA ASN A 337 27.27 7.72 -12.88
C ASN A 337 28.09 8.26 -11.71
N MET A 338 27.52 9.24 -11.01
CA MET A 338 28.13 9.86 -9.84
C MET A 338 27.12 9.91 -8.71
N SER A 339 27.57 9.73 -7.47
CA SER A 339 26.66 9.80 -6.32
C SER A 339 25.98 11.16 -6.21
N ILE A 340 24.83 11.19 -5.53
CA ILE A 340 24.11 12.42 -5.24
C ILE A 340 24.97 13.36 -4.38
N ILE A 341 25.80 12.81 -3.49
CA ILE A 341 26.79 13.58 -2.74
C ILE A 341 27.77 14.28 -3.68
N ALA A 342 28.29 13.59 -4.69
CA ALA A 342 29.23 14.18 -5.63
C ALA A 342 28.60 15.33 -6.43
N VAL A 343 27.34 15.19 -6.84
CA VAL A 343 26.59 16.27 -7.50
C VAL A 343 26.33 17.44 -6.55
N ILE A 344 25.90 17.18 -5.31
CA ILE A 344 25.65 18.25 -4.34
C ILE A 344 26.94 19.03 -4.06
N LEU A 345 28.07 18.35 -3.92
CA LEU A 345 29.37 18.98 -3.69
C LEU A 345 29.84 19.78 -4.90
N SER A 346 29.63 19.31 -6.14
CA SER A 346 30.01 20.06 -7.34
C SER A 346 29.18 21.33 -7.54
N LEU A 347 27.92 21.33 -7.07
CA LEU A 347 27.02 22.49 -7.07
C LEU A 347 27.25 23.44 -5.89
N SER A 348 28.06 23.03 -4.93
CA SER A 348 28.40 23.82 -3.73
C SER A 348 29.83 24.35 -3.85
N SER A 349 30.13 25.52 -3.28
CA SER A 349 31.51 26.05 -3.21
C SER A 349 32.38 25.32 -2.17
N CYS A 350 32.25 23.99 -2.10
CA CYS A 350 32.88 23.10 -1.13
C CYS A 350 34.00 22.26 -1.79
N PRO A 351 34.80 21.54 -0.99
CA PRO A 351 35.75 20.57 -1.52
C PRO A 351 35.06 19.61 -2.50
N SER A 352 35.76 19.28 -3.59
CA SER A 352 35.30 18.34 -4.59
C SER A 352 35.01 16.98 -3.96
N ALA A 353 34.17 16.18 -4.62
CA ALA A 353 33.97 14.79 -4.24
C ALA A 353 35.29 13.97 -4.27
N ASP A 354 36.27 14.41 -5.07
CA ASP A 354 37.60 13.82 -5.14
C ASP A 354 38.49 14.21 -3.94
N ASP A 355 38.09 15.20 -3.13
CA ASP A 355 38.83 15.68 -1.95
C ASP A 355 38.46 14.93 -0.67
N ILE A 356 37.45 14.05 -0.70
CA ILE A 356 37.02 13.24 0.45
C ILE A 356 37.33 11.75 0.21
N THR A 357 37.71 11.04 1.27
CA THR A 357 37.95 9.60 1.18
C THR A 357 36.66 8.81 0.95
N GLU A 358 36.75 7.56 0.48
CA GLU A 358 35.57 6.69 0.32
C GLU A 358 34.81 6.49 1.65
N ALA A 359 35.53 6.38 2.77
CA ALA A 359 34.92 6.28 4.10
C ALA A 359 34.17 7.56 4.49
N GLN A 360 34.74 8.74 4.19
CA GLN A 360 34.07 10.02 4.41
C GLN A 360 32.86 10.19 3.48
N HIS A 361 32.95 9.72 2.24
CA HIS A 361 31.84 9.73 1.29
C HIS A 361 30.67 8.87 1.79
N ALA A 362 30.93 7.63 2.23
CA ALA A 362 29.92 6.74 2.81
C ALA A 362 29.27 7.37 4.06
N ALA A 363 30.08 7.95 4.97
CA ALA A 363 29.57 8.67 6.14
C ALA A 363 28.74 9.90 5.75
N THR A 364 29.09 10.57 4.65
CA THR A 364 28.38 11.74 4.11
C THR A 364 27.02 11.34 3.53
N LEU A 365 26.95 10.22 2.81
CA LEU A 365 25.69 9.66 2.31
C LEU A 365 24.77 9.26 3.47
N GLU A 366 25.30 8.58 4.48
CA GLU A 366 24.54 8.23 5.68
C GLU A 366 24.05 9.49 6.43
N TYR A 367 24.90 10.49 6.58
CA TYR A 367 24.54 11.75 7.21
C TYR A 367 23.42 12.48 6.43
N LEU A 368 23.50 12.53 5.10
CA LEU A 368 22.43 13.08 4.25
C LEU A 368 21.11 12.33 4.46
N LYS A 369 21.14 10.99 4.44
CA LYS A 369 19.96 10.15 4.71
C LYS A 369 19.29 10.51 6.04
N LEU A 370 20.07 10.68 7.11
CA LEU A 370 19.54 11.02 8.43
C LEU A 370 18.94 12.43 8.46
N ARG A 371 19.59 13.41 7.84
CA ARG A 371 19.07 14.79 7.78
C ARG A 371 17.81 14.90 6.94
N LEU A 372 17.76 14.23 5.78
CA LEU A 372 16.53 14.11 4.97
C LEU A 372 15.43 13.42 5.75
N SER A 373 15.77 12.36 6.49
CA SER A 373 14.82 11.66 7.35
C SER A 373 14.23 12.59 8.41
N ILE A 374 15.05 13.39 9.11
CA ILE A 374 14.58 14.37 10.09
C ILE A 374 13.66 15.41 9.43
N ARG A 375 14.08 16.00 8.29
CA ARG A 375 13.28 16.96 7.53
C ARG A 375 11.92 16.39 7.14
N ASP A 376 11.88 15.15 6.64
CA ASP A 376 10.60 14.52 6.26
C ASP A 376 9.64 14.41 7.44
N ARG A 377 10.13 14.11 8.66
CA ARG A 377 9.27 14.05 9.86
C ARG A 377 8.75 15.45 10.21
N ASP A 378 9.59 16.47 10.10
CA ASP A 378 9.18 17.86 10.30
C ASP A 378 8.09 18.29 9.31
N GLU A 379 8.27 17.97 8.03
CA GLU A 379 7.29 18.28 6.99
C GLU A 379 5.95 17.54 7.18
N ILE A 380 6.00 16.25 7.56
CA ILE A 380 4.79 15.47 7.87
C ILE A 380 4.04 16.08 9.06
N VAL A 381 4.75 16.45 10.13
CA VAL A 381 4.14 17.11 11.30
C VAL A 381 3.61 18.50 10.92
N ARG A 382 4.33 19.27 10.11
CA ARG A 382 3.90 20.59 9.64
C ARG A 382 2.57 20.49 8.89
N VAL A 383 2.45 19.58 7.95
CA VAL A 383 1.27 19.44 7.09
C VAL A 383 0.08 18.81 7.82
N LEU A 384 0.30 17.82 8.69
CA LEU A 384 -0.79 17.08 9.35
C LEU A 384 -1.19 17.63 10.72
N CYS A 385 -0.27 18.27 11.44
CA CYS A 385 -0.45 18.63 12.85
C CYS A 385 -0.37 20.14 13.13
N HIS A 386 0.39 20.91 12.35
CA HIS A 386 0.56 22.37 12.56
C HIS A 386 -0.12 23.24 11.50
N ARG A 387 -0.90 22.64 10.61
CA ARG A 387 -1.58 23.36 9.54
C ARG A 387 -2.67 24.28 10.09
N ASN A 388 -2.73 25.51 9.57
CA ASN A 388 -3.83 26.44 9.81
C ASN A 388 -4.38 26.96 8.46
N PRO A 389 -5.66 26.67 8.11
CA PRO A 389 -6.67 25.94 8.89
C PRO A 389 -6.36 24.44 9.02
N ASP A 390 -6.77 23.84 10.15
CA ASP A 390 -6.57 22.42 10.43
C ASP A 390 -7.53 21.55 9.60
N HIS A 391 -7.05 21.11 8.44
CA HIS A 391 -7.82 20.23 7.57
C HIS A 391 -7.91 18.79 8.06
N LEU A 392 -6.94 18.28 8.82
CA LEU A 392 -7.00 16.90 9.31
C LEU A 392 -8.17 16.73 10.28
N THR A 393 -8.27 17.64 11.26
CA THR A 393 -9.40 17.65 12.21
C THR A 393 -10.73 17.81 11.49
N ALA A 394 -10.82 18.77 10.57
CA ALA A 394 -12.06 19.03 9.84
C ALA A 394 -12.46 17.88 8.91
N MET A 395 -11.49 17.18 8.31
CA MET A 395 -11.72 16.00 7.48
C MET A 395 -12.30 14.85 8.30
N ILE A 396 -11.80 14.63 9.52
CA ILE A 396 -12.36 13.63 10.44
C ILE A 396 -13.77 14.01 10.86
N GLN A 397 -14.04 15.30 11.14
CA GLN A 397 -15.38 15.78 11.46
C GLN A 397 -16.38 15.53 10.33
N ASP A 398 -16.01 15.87 9.09
CA ASP A 398 -16.84 15.63 7.92
C ASP A 398 -17.09 14.14 7.67
N ALA A 399 -16.05 13.31 7.83
CA ALA A 399 -16.20 11.86 7.72
C ALA A 399 -17.14 11.32 8.79
N VAL A 400 -16.96 11.68 10.06
CA VAL A 400 -17.86 11.24 11.16
C VAL A 400 -19.29 11.73 10.94
N ALA A 401 -19.47 12.95 10.45
CA ALA A 401 -20.79 13.48 10.10
C ALA A 401 -21.45 12.64 9.00
N ALA A 402 -20.73 12.35 7.91
CA ALA A 402 -21.22 11.53 6.81
C ALA A 402 -21.57 10.09 7.24
N TYR A 403 -20.80 9.52 8.16
CA TYR A 403 -21.02 8.18 8.70
C TYR A 403 -21.98 8.14 9.89
N THR A 404 -22.50 9.27 10.39
CA THR A 404 -23.37 9.32 11.57
C THR A 404 -24.60 8.39 11.47
N PRO A 405 -25.33 8.33 10.34
CA PRO A 405 -26.45 7.38 10.19
C PRO A 405 -26.00 5.92 10.34
N MET A 406 -24.84 5.57 9.78
CA MET A 406 -24.27 4.24 9.87
C MET A 406 -23.77 3.92 11.29
N ILE A 407 -23.08 4.86 11.94
CA ILE A 407 -22.61 4.72 13.33
C ILE A 407 -23.79 4.44 14.26
N ARG A 408 -24.95 5.10 14.03
CA ARG A 408 -26.18 4.83 14.79
C ARG A 408 -26.65 3.39 14.63
N GLN A 409 -26.83 2.94 13.39
CA GLN A 409 -27.28 1.58 13.09
C GLN A 409 -26.32 0.53 13.67
N VAL A 410 -25.01 0.74 13.54
CA VAL A 410 -24.00 -0.19 14.07
C VAL A 410 -23.96 -0.19 15.60
N HIS A 411 -24.05 0.98 16.25
CA HIS A 411 -24.09 1.08 17.71
C HIS A 411 -25.31 0.37 18.30
N GLU A 412 -26.46 0.44 17.63
CA GLU A 412 -27.68 -0.28 18.04
C GLU A 412 -27.56 -1.79 17.79
N ALA A 413 -26.80 -2.20 16.79
CA ALA A 413 -26.65 -3.60 16.39
C ALA A 413 -25.54 -4.37 17.12
N VAL A 414 -24.49 -3.69 17.58
CA VAL A 414 -23.21 -4.28 18.02
C VAL A 414 -22.74 -3.66 19.34
N ASN A 415 -22.14 -4.48 20.21
CA ASN A 415 -21.35 -3.94 21.32
C ASN A 415 -20.00 -3.39 20.82
N LEU A 416 -19.97 -2.10 20.47
CA LEU A 416 -18.77 -1.43 19.97
C LEU A 416 -17.58 -1.46 20.95
N ALA A 417 -17.84 -1.46 22.26
CA ALA A 417 -16.78 -1.51 23.26
C ALA A 417 -16.06 -2.88 23.27
N ASP A 418 -16.80 -3.96 23.05
CA ASP A 418 -16.22 -5.30 22.85
C ASP A 418 -15.44 -5.37 21.54
N THR A 419 -15.94 -4.77 20.46
CA THR A 419 -15.22 -4.72 19.17
C THR A 419 -13.86 -4.03 19.29
N VAL A 420 -13.77 -2.93 20.03
CA VAL A 420 -12.50 -2.26 20.30
C VAL A 420 -11.56 -3.11 21.14
N TRP A 421 -12.09 -3.88 22.10
CA TRP A 421 -11.30 -4.83 22.88
C TRP A 421 -10.76 -5.97 22.01
N ASP A 422 -11.58 -6.50 21.10
CA ASP A 422 -11.16 -7.55 20.16
C ASP A 422 -10.02 -7.04 19.25
N PHE A 423 -10.11 -5.79 18.79
CA PHE A 423 -9.02 -5.13 18.04
C PHE A 423 -7.75 -4.92 18.87
N GLU A 424 -7.88 -4.39 20.10
CA GLU A 424 -6.74 -4.20 21.02
C GLU A 424 -5.99 -5.52 21.25
N ARG A 425 -6.74 -6.62 21.44
CA ARG A 425 -6.19 -7.96 21.65
C ARG A 425 -5.49 -8.49 20.40
N PHE A 426 -6.10 -8.35 19.23
CA PHE A 426 -5.47 -8.76 17.96
C PHE A 426 -4.15 -8.05 17.73
N THR A 427 -4.13 -6.71 17.84
CA THR A 427 -2.90 -5.92 17.63
C THR A 427 -1.83 -6.28 18.64
N THR A 428 -2.21 -6.50 19.91
CA THR A 428 -1.27 -6.93 20.96
C THR A 428 -0.66 -8.30 20.65
N ASP A 429 -1.49 -9.28 20.27
CA ASP A 429 -1.02 -10.61 19.91
C ASP A 429 -0.15 -10.58 18.64
N MET A 430 -0.52 -9.76 17.65
CA MET A 430 0.23 -9.56 16.41
C MET A 430 1.62 -8.99 16.70
N LEU A 431 1.73 -7.91 17.49
CA LEU A 431 3.00 -7.29 17.87
C LEU A 431 3.90 -8.24 18.66
N LYS A 432 3.31 -9.05 19.54
CA LYS A 432 4.03 -10.05 20.32
C LYS A 432 4.52 -11.20 19.44
N MET A 433 3.67 -11.69 18.55
CA MET A 433 3.97 -12.79 17.63
C MET A 433 5.05 -12.36 16.63
N SER A 434 4.97 -11.14 16.11
CA SER A 434 5.92 -10.64 15.10
C SER A 434 7.39 -10.60 15.57
N LYS A 435 7.66 -10.83 16.86
CA LYS A 435 9.00 -10.89 17.46
C LYS A 435 9.50 -12.35 17.53
N PRO A 436 10.82 -12.60 17.47
CA PRO A 436 11.38 -13.94 17.56
C PRO A 436 10.97 -14.64 18.85
N SER A 437 10.80 -15.95 18.75
CA SER A 437 10.47 -16.78 19.91
C SER A 437 11.42 -17.97 20.03
N GLY A 438 11.72 -18.37 21.27
CA GLY A 438 12.64 -19.48 21.57
C GLY A 438 13.58 -19.16 22.73
N PRO A 439 14.44 -20.11 23.11
CA PRO A 439 15.53 -19.86 24.07
C PRO A 439 16.48 -18.79 23.54
N LYS A 440 17.01 -17.94 24.42
CA LYS A 440 17.96 -16.88 24.08
C LYS A 440 19.14 -17.44 23.27
N GLY A 441 19.39 -16.89 22.09
CA GLY A 441 20.44 -17.36 21.16
C GLY A 441 20.02 -18.50 20.21
N GLN A 442 18.79 -19.00 20.32
CA GLN A 442 18.15 -19.96 19.39
C GLN A 442 16.74 -19.48 18.99
N GLU A 443 16.55 -18.16 19.02
CA GLU A 443 15.29 -17.52 18.69
C GLU A 443 15.00 -17.74 17.20
N LYS A 444 13.77 -18.13 16.88
CA LYS A 444 13.31 -18.30 15.50
C LYS A 444 12.41 -17.15 15.11
N PRO A 445 12.59 -16.58 13.90
CA PRO A 445 11.65 -15.62 13.37
C PRO A 445 10.28 -16.29 13.14
N PRO A 446 9.20 -15.50 13.18
CA PRO A 446 7.87 -16.01 12.87
C PRO A 446 7.78 -16.52 11.43
N THR A 447 6.95 -17.54 11.18
CA THR A 447 6.66 -18.06 9.82
C THR A 447 5.29 -17.59 9.32
N VAL A 448 5.00 -17.82 8.03
CA VAL A 448 3.69 -17.54 7.44
C VAL A 448 2.58 -18.28 8.18
N GLU A 449 2.81 -19.55 8.56
CA GLU A 449 1.85 -20.36 9.32
C GLU A 449 1.56 -19.77 10.71
N ASP A 450 2.52 -19.12 11.36
CA ASP A 450 2.27 -18.45 12.65
C ASP A 450 1.30 -17.27 12.48
N TYR A 451 1.36 -16.56 11.34
CA TYR A 451 0.38 -15.53 10.98
C TYR A 451 -0.98 -16.13 10.58
N VAL A 452 -1.01 -17.29 9.91
CA VAL A 452 -2.27 -18.02 9.67
C VAL A 452 -2.95 -18.37 11.00
N ASP A 453 -2.19 -18.90 11.96
CA ASP A 453 -2.70 -19.23 13.30
C ASP A 453 -3.18 -17.99 14.08
N LEU A 454 -2.51 -16.86 13.91
CA LEU A 454 -2.96 -15.58 14.47
C LEU A 454 -4.31 -15.17 13.87
N LEU A 455 -4.45 -15.21 12.55
CA LEU A 455 -5.70 -14.84 11.87
C LEU A 455 -6.83 -15.81 12.22
N HIS A 456 -6.59 -17.12 12.24
CA HIS A 456 -7.59 -18.11 12.64
C HIS A 456 -8.05 -17.93 14.09
N ARG A 457 -7.16 -17.53 15.02
CA ARG A 457 -7.55 -17.23 16.41
C ARG A 457 -8.46 -16.02 16.54
N HIS A 458 -8.29 -15.02 15.68
CA HIS A 458 -8.98 -13.73 15.79
C HIS A 458 -10.12 -13.53 14.78
N GLN A 459 -10.25 -14.37 13.75
CA GLN A 459 -11.29 -14.23 12.71
C GLN A 459 -12.72 -14.28 13.28
N ASN A 460 -12.94 -15.03 14.37
CA ASN A 460 -14.24 -15.11 15.02
C ASN A 460 -14.73 -13.73 15.50
N SER A 461 -13.83 -12.82 15.87
CA SER A 461 -14.18 -11.45 16.24
C SER A 461 -14.81 -10.69 15.07
N SER A 462 -14.28 -10.87 13.85
CA SER A 462 -14.85 -10.31 12.63
C SER A 462 -16.20 -10.94 12.29
N HIS A 463 -16.33 -12.27 12.38
CA HIS A 463 -17.60 -12.95 12.10
C HIS A 463 -18.69 -12.59 13.11
N LYS A 464 -18.35 -12.51 14.41
CA LYS A 464 -19.24 -12.02 15.46
C LYS A 464 -19.73 -10.61 15.15
N PHE A 465 -18.84 -9.70 14.76
CA PHE A 465 -19.22 -8.34 14.38
C PHE A 465 -20.17 -8.33 13.18
N LEU A 466 -19.81 -9.03 12.09
CA LEU A 466 -20.64 -9.11 10.88
C LEU A 466 -22.00 -9.74 11.16
N HIS A 467 -22.06 -10.79 11.99
CA HIS A 467 -23.30 -11.42 12.41
C HIS A 467 -24.19 -10.47 13.20
N GLN A 468 -23.65 -9.76 14.18
CA GLN A 468 -24.39 -8.79 14.97
C GLN A 468 -24.96 -7.66 14.10
N VAL A 469 -24.15 -7.12 13.18
CA VAL A 469 -24.62 -6.13 12.19
C VAL A 469 -25.73 -6.72 11.32
N ALA A 470 -25.51 -7.89 10.70
CA ALA A 470 -26.46 -8.50 9.77
C ALA A 470 -27.78 -8.92 10.42
N LYS A 471 -27.73 -9.42 11.66
CA LYS A 471 -28.89 -9.90 12.42
C LYS A 471 -29.72 -8.75 12.98
N ASN A 472 -29.06 -7.74 13.56
CA ASN A 472 -29.74 -6.68 14.31
C ASN A 472 -29.94 -5.41 13.47
N GLY A 473 -29.00 -5.07 12.58
CA GLY A 473 -28.94 -3.84 11.81
C GLY A 473 -29.39 -3.97 10.36
N LYS A 474 -30.61 -4.47 10.11
CA LYS A 474 -31.12 -4.78 8.76
C LYS A 474 -30.98 -3.64 7.75
N GLU A 475 -31.16 -2.39 8.19
CA GLU A 475 -31.05 -1.21 7.33
C GLU A 475 -29.60 -1.00 6.84
N VAL A 476 -28.63 -0.95 7.77
CA VAL A 476 -27.21 -0.81 7.40
C VAL A 476 -26.72 -2.00 6.59
N THR A 477 -27.18 -3.21 6.91
CA THR A 477 -26.91 -4.41 6.12
C THR A 477 -27.44 -4.30 4.70
N GLY A 478 -28.66 -3.75 4.53
CA GLY A 478 -29.24 -3.47 3.22
C GLY A 478 -28.39 -2.51 2.39
N TRP A 479 -27.96 -1.38 2.97
CA TRP A 479 -27.10 -0.41 2.28
C TRP A 479 -25.80 -1.04 1.75
N TRP A 480 -25.13 -1.84 2.57
CA TRP A 480 -23.90 -2.51 2.17
C TRP A 480 -24.14 -3.62 1.15
N ARG A 481 -25.20 -4.42 1.31
CA ARG A 481 -25.57 -5.45 0.32
C ARG A 481 -25.84 -4.83 -1.05
N ASP A 482 -26.61 -3.75 -1.08
CA ASP A 482 -26.96 -3.07 -2.32
C ASP A 482 -25.73 -2.44 -2.98
N TRP A 483 -24.84 -1.84 -2.18
CA TRP A 483 -23.56 -1.32 -2.66
C TRP A 483 -22.65 -2.43 -3.20
N VAL A 484 -22.47 -3.55 -2.49
CA VAL A 484 -21.67 -4.69 -2.96
C VAL A 484 -22.23 -5.21 -4.29
N ASN A 485 -23.54 -5.43 -4.38
CA ASN A 485 -24.21 -5.86 -5.61
C ASN A 485 -24.06 -4.87 -6.77
N MET A 486 -23.92 -3.57 -6.51
CA MET A 486 -23.61 -2.57 -7.52
C MET A 486 -22.14 -2.63 -7.95
N VAL A 487 -21.18 -2.70 -7.01
CA VAL A 487 -19.75 -2.70 -7.36
C VAL A 487 -19.29 -3.99 -8.02
N ILE A 488 -19.82 -5.16 -7.64
CA ILE A 488 -19.47 -6.43 -8.29
C ILE A 488 -19.83 -6.45 -9.78
N LYS A 489 -20.86 -5.68 -10.18
CA LYS A 489 -21.25 -5.54 -11.59
C LYS A 489 -20.21 -4.76 -12.41
N GLN A 490 -19.40 -3.90 -11.77
CA GLN A 490 -18.31 -3.18 -12.44
C GLN A 490 -17.20 -4.12 -12.94
N PHE A 491 -17.18 -5.38 -12.50
CA PHE A 491 -16.25 -6.41 -12.96
C PHE A 491 -16.81 -7.28 -14.09
N ARG A 492 -18.03 -7.05 -14.57
CA ARG A 492 -18.59 -7.84 -15.69
C ARG A 492 -17.98 -7.37 -17.01
N ARG A 493 -17.62 -8.34 -17.87
CA ARG A 493 -17.03 -8.03 -19.19
C ARG A 493 -18.07 -7.58 -20.22
N GLN A 494 -19.29 -8.08 -20.14
CA GLN A 494 -20.41 -7.71 -21.00
C GLN A 494 -21.62 -7.38 -20.13
N GLN A 495 -22.18 -6.19 -20.31
CA GLN A 495 -23.37 -5.75 -19.58
C GLN A 495 -24.13 -4.71 -20.41
N ASP A 496 -25.46 -4.91 -20.57
CA ASP A 496 -26.30 -4.02 -21.37
C ASP A 496 -26.39 -2.59 -20.80
N LYS A 497 -26.35 -2.47 -19.47
CA LYS A 497 -26.35 -1.19 -18.76
C LYS A 497 -25.41 -1.26 -17.54
N PRO A 498 -24.16 -0.78 -17.64
CA PRO A 498 -23.24 -0.71 -16.50
C PRO A 498 -23.80 0.23 -15.39
N PRO A 499 -23.42 0.05 -14.11
CA PRO A 499 -23.86 0.93 -13.05
C PRO A 499 -23.29 2.35 -13.24
N GLU A 500 -24.09 3.39 -13.04
CA GLU A 500 -23.67 4.79 -13.22
C GLU A 500 -22.45 5.14 -12.36
N THR A 501 -21.53 5.95 -12.91
CA THR A 501 -20.29 6.35 -12.24
C THR A 501 -19.80 7.71 -12.76
N SER A 502 -19.05 8.43 -11.92
CA SER A 502 -18.31 9.64 -12.29
C SER A 502 -16.90 9.37 -12.83
N ALA A 503 -16.58 8.11 -13.18
CA ALA A 503 -15.29 7.77 -13.75
C ALA A 503 -15.09 8.50 -15.09
N VAL A 504 -13.92 9.13 -15.28
CA VAL A 504 -13.59 9.85 -16.53
C VAL A 504 -13.34 8.88 -17.68
N VAL A 505 -12.93 7.65 -17.37
CA VAL A 505 -12.74 6.58 -18.33
C VAL A 505 -14.13 6.15 -18.80
N ASP A 506 -14.51 6.59 -20.01
CA ASP A 506 -15.84 6.41 -20.58
C ASP A 506 -16.32 4.96 -20.44
N GLN A 507 -17.52 4.76 -19.89
CA GLN A 507 -18.16 3.46 -19.87
C GLN A 507 -18.38 2.89 -21.28
N LYS A 508 -18.41 3.72 -22.34
CA LYS A 508 -18.40 3.31 -23.75
C LYS A 508 -17.02 2.97 -24.31
N MET A 509 -15.96 2.97 -23.50
CA MET A 509 -14.88 1.99 -23.70
C MET A 509 -15.39 0.54 -23.58
N SER A 510 -16.58 0.29 -23.01
CA SER A 510 -17.28 -1.00 -23.15
C SER A 510 -18.05 -1.15 -24.46
N GLY A 511 -18.19 -0.08 -25.26
CA GLY A 511 -18.76 -0.12 -26.62
C GLY A 511 -17.75 -0.52 -27.71
N THR A 512 -16.45 -0.39 -27.43
CA THR A 512 -15.33 -1.00 -28.18
C THR A 512 -14.30 -1.48 -27.18
N ASN A 513 -14.25 -2.80 -26.96
CA ASN A 513 -13.48 -3.48 -25.92
C ASN A 513 -12.05 -2.90 -25.80
N PRO A 514 -11.54 -2.52 -24.60
CA PRO A 514 -10.17 -2.00 -24.44
C PRO A 514 -9.11 -2.91 -25.05
N ARG A 515 -9.38 -4.23 -25.09
CA ARG A 515 -8.57 -5.20 -25.83
C ARG A 515 -8.47 -4.88 -27.32
N GLU A 516 -9.56 -4.53 -27.98
CA GLU A 516 -9.57 -4.16 -29.41
C GLU A 516 -8.76 -2.89 -29.68
N ARG A 517 -8.82 -1.90 -28.78
CA ARG A 517 -8.06 -0.66 -28.92
C ARG A 517 -6.56 -0.87 -28.74
N VAL A 518 -6.17 -1.68 -27.76
CA VAL A 518 -4.78 -2.07 -27.55
C VAL A 518 -4.29 -2.96 -28.70
N GLN A 519 -5.11 -3.88 -29.20
CA GLN A 519 -4.83 -4.68 -30.38
C GLN A 519 -4.58 -3.81 -31.62
N LYS A 520 -5.41 -2.79 -31.83
CA LYS A 520 -5.25 -1.82 -32.92
C LYS A 520 -3.97 -1.00 -32.77
N SER A 521 -3.62 -0.63 -31.54
CA SER A 521 -2.39 0.11 -31.25
C SER A 521 -1.16 -0.75 -31.56
N PHE A 522 -1.18 -2.04 -31.19
CA PHE A 522 -0.15 -3.00 -31.56
C PHE A 522 -0.05 -3.18 -33.09
N ALA A 523 -1.18 -3.32 -33.79
CA ALA A 523 -1.21 -3.52 -35.24
C ALA A 523 -0.62 -2.35 -36.03
N ASN A 524 -0.60 -1.14 -35.45
CA ASN A 524 -0.01 0.06 -36.06
C ASN A 524 1.52 0.15 -35.89
N LEU A 525 2.15 -0.74 -35.10
CA LEU A 525 3.60 -0.77 -34.95
C LEU A 525 4.29 -1.31 -36.20
N SER A 526 5.56 -0.97 -36.39
CA SER A 526 6.40 -1.56 -37.44
C SER A 526 6.54 -3.08 -37.25
N GLU A 527 6.77 -3.85 -38.31
CA GLU A 527 6.95 -5.31 -38.19
C GLU A 527 8.10 -5.69 -37.24
N ALA A 528 9.16 -4.88 -37.22
CA ALA A 528 10.30 -5.06 -36.33
C ALA A 528 9.90 -4.86 -34.85
N ASP A 529 9.12 -3.82 -34.56
CA ASP A 529 8.63 -3.53 -33.22
C ASP A 529 7.57 -4.54 -32.77
N GLN A 530 6.68 -4.96 -33.66
CA GLN A 530 5.71 -6.04 -33.39
C GLN A 530 6.43 -7.33 -32.97
N SER A 531 7.54 -7.67 -33.63
CA SER A 531 8.34 -8.86 -33.30
C SER A 531 8.99 -8.74 -31.92
N LYS A 532 9.54 -7.57 -31.56
CA LYS A 532 10.11 -7.31 -30.23
C LYS A 532 9.06 -7.43 -29.12
N VAL A 533 7.92 -6.75 -29.30
CA VAL A 533 6.81 -6.78 -28.33
C VAL A 533 6.29 -8.21 -28.15
N LYS A 534 6.06 -8.97 -29.23
CA LYS A 534 5.64 -10.38 -29.11
C LYS A 534 6.63 -11.24 -28.32
N LYS A 535 7.93 -11.06 -28.56
CA LYS A 535 8.98 -11.77 -27.82
C LYS A 535 8.95 -11.45 -26.32
N GLU A 536 8.82 -10.18 -25.96
CA GLU A 536 8.69 -9.75 -24.55
C GLU A 536 7.41 -10.31 -23.93
N LEU A 537 6.27 -10.24 -24.62
CA LEU A 537 4.98 -10.75 -24.13
C LEU A 537 4.98 -12.28 -23.94
N ASP A 538 5.64 -13.03 -24.83
CA ASP A 538 5.74 -14.48 -24.70
C ASP A 538 6.64 -14.88 -23.51
N ALA A 539 7.73 -14.14 -23.27
CA ALA A 539 8.56 -14.33 -22.09
C ALA A 539 7.80 -13.96 -20.80
N TYR A 540 7.10 -12.82 -20.81
CA TYR A 540 6.31 -12.35 -19.69
C TYR A 540 5.16 -13.31 -19.35
N LYS A 541 4.50 -13.88 -20.36
CA LYS A 541 3.48 -14.91 -20.15
C LYS A 541 4.05 -16.12 -19.39
N ARG A 542 5.19 -16.65 -19.84
CA ARG A 542 5.84 -17.80 -19.14
C ARG A 542 6.16 -17.45 -17.69
N TYR A 543 6.68 -16.25 -17.47
CA TYR A 543 6.92 -15.74 -16.12
C TYR A 543 5.64 -15.70 -15.27
N LEU A 544 4.50 -15.25 -15.81
CA LEU A 544 3.22 -15.28 -15.08
C LEU A 544 2.76 -16.72 -14.76
N ASP A 545 2.88 -17.64 -15.72
CA ASP A 545 2.52 -19.05 -15.52
C ASP A 545 3.39 -19.69 -14.41
N ASP A 546 4.70 -19.37 -14.40
CA ASP A 546 5.64 -19.80 -13.35
C ASP A 546 5.29 -19.18 -11.99
N LEU A 547 4.94 -17.88 -11.95
CA LEU A 547 4.50 -17.23 -10.71
C LEU A 547 3.23 -17.85 -10.14
N HIS A 548 2.24 -18.17 -11.00
CA HIS A 548 1.00 -18.81 -10.57
C HIS A 548 1.27 -20.22 -10.03
N THR A 549 2.14 -20.98 -10.69
CA THR A 549 2.55 -22.33 -10.25
C THR A 549 3.32 -22.28 -8.92
N ALA A 550 4.25 -21.35 -8.78
CA ALA A 550 5.01 -21.15 -7.55
C ALA A 550 4.10 -20.69 -6.40
N SER A 551 3.15 -19.79 -6.68
CA SER A 551 2.13 -19.36 -5.72
C SER A 551 1.24 -20.51 -5.26
N ALA A 552 0.77 -21.36 -6.18
CA ALA A 552 -0.03 -22.54 -5.84
C ALA A 552 0.77 -23.52 -4.96
N THR A 553 2.04 -23.76 -5.29
CA THR A 553 2.95 -24.57 -4.48
C THR A 553 3.11 -24.01 -3.07
N ARG A 554 3.22 -22.69 -2.93
CA ARG A 554 3.31 -22.03 -1.61
C ARG A 554 2.02 -22.13 -0.80
N ILE A 555 0.85 -21.98 -1.44
CA ILE A 555 -0.45 -22.23 -0.79
C ILE A 555 -0.50 -23.66 -0.26
N THR A 556 -0.14 -24.64 -1.09
CA THR A 556 -0.08 -26.05 -0.71
C THR A 556 0.82 -26.30 0.49
N ALA A 557 2.01 -25.73 0.51
CA ALA A 557 2.95 -25.88 1.63
C ALA A 557 2.41 -25.28 2.94
N VAL A 558 1.83 -24.07 2.88
CA VAL A 558 1.24 -23.39 4.06
C VAL A 558 0.04 -24.18 4.61
N ILE A 559 -0.87 -24.63 3.73
CA ILE A 559 -2.04 -25.45 4.13
C ILE A 559 -1.60 -26.79 4.72
N ASN A 560 -0.62 -27.46 4.10
CA ASN A 560 -0.04 -28.70 4.62
C ASN A 560 0.88 -28.47 5.84
N ARG A 561 1.08 -27.21 6.24
CA ARG A 561 1.91 -26.78 7.36
C ARG A 561 3.33 -27.32 7.32
N THR A 562 3.92 -27.42 6.12
CA THR A 562 5.26 -27.96 5.95
C THR A 562 6.34 -27.06 6.55
N ARG A 563 6.04 -25.77 6.82
CA ARG A 563 7.00 -24.75 7.26
C ARG A 563 8.21 -24.63 6.34
N SER A 564 8.06 -25.06 5.09
CA SER A 564 9.14 -25.14 4.10
C SER A 564 9.19 -23.90 3.21
N THR A 565 8.16 -23.04 3.28
CA THR A 565 8.08 -21.82 2.48
C THR A 565 8.57 -20.64 3.29
N PRO A 566 9.65 -19.98 2.86
CA PRO A 566 10.20 -18.88 3.61
C PRO A 566 9.47 -17.56 3.38
N PHE A 567 8.58 -17.50 2.38
CA PHE A 567 7.63 -16.41 2.17
C PHE A 567 6.30 -16.97 1.67
N GLY A 568 5.25 -16.15 1.75
CA GLY A 568 3.90 -16.59 1.46
C GLY A 568 3.55 -16.62 -0.04
N PRO A 569 2.39 -17.19 -0.40
CA PRO A 569 1.86 -17.15 -1.76
C PRO A 569 1.45 -15.77 -2.28
N GLY A 570 1.19 -15.72 -3.59
CA GLY A 570 0.69 -14.57 -4.32
C GLY A 570 1.66 -14.10 -5.41
N ALA A 571 1.16 -13.98 -6.65
CA ALA A 571 1.90 -13.32 -7.73
C ALA A 571 2.16 -11.83 -7.41
N TYR A 572 1.32 -11.21 -6.58
CA TYR A 572 1.47 -9.83 -6.13
C TYR A 572 2.78 -9.62 -5.33
N LEU A 573 3.25 -10.60 -4.55
CA LEU A 573 4.50 -10.47 -3.79
C LEU A 573 5.71 -10.38 -4.73
N ALA A 574 5.74 -11.19 -5.79
CA ALA A 574 6.80 -11.12 -6.79
C ALA A 574 6.78 -9.77 -7.53
N ARG A 575 5.59 -9.28 -7.90
CA ARG A 575 5.46 -7.95 -8.53
C ARG A 575 5.91 -6.83 -7.61
N TRP A 576 5.52 -6.89 -6.34
CA TRP A 576 5.95 -5.92 -5.34
C TRP A 576 7.47 -5.94 -5.18
N GLN A 577 8.07 -7.12 -5.04
CA GLN A 577 9.52 -7.30 -4.94
C GLN A 577 10.23 -6.72 -6.17
N ASN A 578 9.71 -6.96 -7.38
CA ASN A 578 10.29 -6.39 -8.61
C ASN A 578 10.27 -4.85 -8.62
N LEU A 579 9.19 -4.22 -8.16
CA LEU A 579 9.12 -2.76 -8.04
C LEU A 579 10.14 -2.22 -7.03
N LEU A 580 10.35 -2.91 -5.91
CA LEU A 580 11.40 -2.57 -4.95
C LEU A 580 12.79 -2.74 -5.56
N ASP A 581 13.03 -3.88 -6.19
CA ASP A 581 14.31 -4.24 -6.76
C ASP A 581 14.72 -3.35 -7.93
N ALA A 582 13.78 -2.95 -8.78
CA ALA A 582 14.01 -2.05 -9.90
C ALA A 582 14.23 -0.58 -9.47
N THR A 583 13.95 -0.23 -8.21
CA THR A 583 14.07 1.15 -7.73
C THR A 583 15.50 1.65 -7.84
N ALA A 584 15.72 2.72 -8.61
CA ALA A 584 17.02 3.34 -8.74
C ALA A 584 17.48 3.99 -7.42
N ILE A 585 18.74 3.78 -7.09
CA ILE A 585 19.41 4.26 -5.87
C ILE A 585 20.72 4.93 -6.27
N THR A 586 21.05 6.05 -5.61
CA THR A 586 22.30 6.78 -5.91
C THR A 586 23.55 5.89 -5.76
N PRO A 587 24.60 6.06 -6.59
CA PRO A 587 25.87 5.36 -6.45
C PRO A 587 26.41 5.37 -5.02
N GLY A 588 27.02 4.25 -4.60
CA GLY A 588 27.59 4.10 -3.25
C GLY A 588 28.94 4.81 -3.06
N THR A 589 29.61 5.13 -4.16
CA THR A 589 30.90 5.84 -4.21
C THR A 589 30.74 7.15 -4.98
N ALA A 590 31.69 8.08 -4.85
CA ALA A 590 31.66 9.37 -5.53
C ALA A 590 31.40 9.24 -7.05
N LYS A 591 32.11 8.30 -7.69
CA LYS A 591 31.93 7.88 -9.09
C LYS A 591 31.63 6.39 -9.12
N GLY A 592 30.55 5.99 -9.78
CA GLY A 592 30.11 4.60 -9.82
C GLY A 592 28.72 4.44 -10.44
N PRO A 593 28.33 3.21 -10.82
CA PRO A 593 27.04 2.97 -11.45
C PRO A 593 25.89 3.25 -10.48
N VAL A 594 24.75 3.66 -11.05
CA VAL A 594 23.48 3.72 -10.32
C VAL A 594 23.18 2.34 -9.71
N ARG A 595 22.89 2.33 -8.41
CA ARG A 595 22.47 1.13 -7.69
C ARG A 595 20.97 0.91 -7.88
N LYS A 596 20.50 -0.27 -7.49
CA LYS A 596 19.13 -0.73 -7.52
C LYS A 596 18.73 -1.22 -6.13
N GLY A 597 17.44 -1.25 -5.83
CA GLY A 597 16.91 -1.80 -4.58
C GLY A 597 17.36 -3.25 -4.32
N ALA A 598 17.61 -4.01 -5.39
CA ALA A 598 18.12 -5.39 -5.35
C ALA A 598 19.56 -5.51 -4.86
N ASN A 599 20.37 -4.45 -4.89
CA ASN A 599 21.77 -4.57 -4.49
C ASN A 599 21.89 -4.87 -2.99
N LYS A 600 22.69 -5.89 -2.63
CA LYS A 600 22.94 -6.34 -1.25
C LYS A 600 23.18 -5.19 -0.27
N GLY A 601 24.10 -4.28 -0.58
CA GLY A 601 24.42 -3.14 0.29
C GLY A 601 23.26 -2.13 0.48
N VAL A 602 22.28 -2.07 -0.45
CA VAL A 602 21.06 -1.27 -0.28
C VAL A 602 20.12 -1.96 0.71
N ARG A 603 19.95 -3.28 0.60
CA ARG A 603 19.06 -4.07 1.47
C ARG A 603 19.60 -4.16 2.90
N GLU A 604 20.90 -4.39 3.06
CA GLU A 604 21.59 -4.39 4.36
C GLU A 604 21.44 -3.04 5.07
N GLU A 605 21.60 -1.93 4.35
CA GLU A 605 21.39 -0.60 4.93
C GLU A 605 19.93 -0.35 5.32
N GLY A 606 18.98 -0.91 4.58
CA GLY A 606 17.54 -0.85 4.88
C GLY A 606 17.13 -1.65 6.11
N ARG A 607 17.92 -2.66 6.50
CA ARG A 607 17.70 -3.46 7.73
C ARG A 607 18.23 -2.80 8.99
N LYS A 608 18.91 -1.65 8.89
CA LYS A 608 19.37 -0.95 10.09
C LYS A 608 18.21 -0.20 10.75
N ASP A 609 18.09 -0.30 12.06
CA ASP A 609 17.12 0.50 12.80
C ASP A 609 17.46 2.01 12.76
N ILE A 610 16.59 2.78 13.41
CA ILE A 610 16.75 4.23 13.52
C ILE A 610 18.02 4.65 14.30
N GLU A 611 18.53 3.77 15.15
CA GLU A 611 19.77 3.96 15.92
C GLU A 611 21.03 3.55 15.12
N GLY A 612 20.85 2.77 14.05
CA GLY A 612 21.90 2.28 13.15
C GLY A 612 22.36 0.85 13.43
N ASN A 613 21.69 0.12 14.31
CA ASN A 613 22.01 -1.29 14.59
C ASN A 613 21.35 -2.19 13.54
N GLU A 614 21.94 -3.37 13.27
CA GLU A 614 21.24 -4.41 12.52
C GLU A 614 19.92 -4.73 13.23
N ALA A 615 18.82 -4.58 12.49
CA ALA A 615 17.49 -4.78 13.01
C ALA A 615 16.74 -5.79 12.15
N GLY A 616 15.78 -6.43 12.80
CA GLY A 616 15.05 -7.53 12.22
C GLY A 616 15.57 -8.88 12.68
N PHE A 617 14.82 -9.88 12.27
CA PHE A 617 14.87 -11.22 12.86
C PHE A 617 15.42 -12.25 11.88
N VAL A 618 15.77 -11.79 10.68
CA VAL A 618 16.23 -12.56 9.54
C VAL A 618 17.33 -11.74 8.87
N THR A 619 18.47 -12.35 8.63
CA THR A 619 19.59 -11.74 7.88
C THR A 619 19.22 -11.60 6.41
N GLU A 620 19.88 -10.68 5.70
CA GLU A 620 19.64 -10.56 4.25
C GLU A 620 20.00 -11.85 3.51
N GLU A 621 21.02 -12.58 3.95
CA GLU A 621 21.38 -13.86 3.35
C GLU A 621 20.33 -14.95 3.56
N GLU A 622 19.64 -14.94 4.69
CA GLU A 622 18.51 -15.83 4.95
C GLU A 622 17.29 -15.45 4.09
N VAL A 623 17.06 -14.16 3.85
CA VAL A 623 16.01 -13.68 2.94
C VAL A 623 16.36 -13.96 1.47
N GLU A 624 17.61 -13.77 1.03
CA GLU A 624 18.05 -14.10 -0.32
C GLU A 624 17.94 -15.61 -0.56
N LYS A 625 18.47 -16.46 0.32
CA LYS A 625 18.32 -17.94 0.19
C LYS A 625 16.87 -18.39 0.17
N ALA A 626 15.99 -17.62 0.79
CA ALA A 626 14.56 -17.85 0.80
C ALA A 626 13.87 -17.46 -0.51
N VAL A 627 14.22 -16.31 -1.07
CA VAL A 627 13.58 -15.70 -2.26
C VAL A 627 14.15 -16.28 -3.56
N ASP A 628 15.47 -16.45 -3.64
CA ASP A 628 16.24 -16.81 -4.84
C ASP A 628 16.00 -18.27 -5.31
N ARG A 629 15.35 -19.10 -4.49
CA ARG A 629 15.12 -20.53 -4.81
C ARG A 629 13.82 -20.82 -5.57
N THR A 630 12.88 -19.88 -5.75
CA THR A 630 11.53 -20.24 -6.23
C THR A 630 10.84 -19.32 -7.23
N THR A 631 11.41 -18.17 -7.62
CA THR A 631 10.79 -17.26 -8.59
C THR A 631 11.84 -16.76 -9.58
N SER A 632 11.64 -17.07 -10.87
CA SER A 632 12.45 -16.52 -11.97
C SER A 632 12.42 -14.99 -11.94
N ASP A 633 13.52 -14.34 -12.33
CA ASP A 633 13.53 -12.90 -12.56
C ASP A 633 12.44 -12.50 -13.57
N ALA A 634 11.81 -11.35 -13.35
CA ALA A 634 10.86 -10.81 -14.32
C ALA A 634 11.59 -10.48 -15.63
N PRO A 635 11.05 -10.92 -16.78
CA PRO A 635 11.63 -10.58 -18.07
C PRO A 635 11.47 -9.09 -18.35
N SER A 636 12.40 -8.52 -19.12
CA SER A 636 12.27 -7.14 -19.59
C SER A 636 11.03 -6.97 -20.47
N VAL A 637 10.31 -5.89 -20.22
CA VAL A 637 9.14 -5.42 -20.99
C VAL A 637 9.33 -3.96 -21.44
N GLU A 638 10.59 -3.50 -21.48
CA GLU A 638 10.95 -2.10 -21.73
C GLU A 638 10.46 -1.63 -23.10
N GLU A 639 10.60 -2.43 -24.16
CA GLU A 639 10.14 -2.02 -25.49
C GLU A 639 8.62 -1.98 -25.55
N THR A 640 7.94 -2.94 -24.91
CA THR A 640 6.48 -2.98 -24.79
C THR A 640 5.95 -1.71 -24.11
N VAL A 641 6.51 -1.34 -22.96
CA VAL A 641 6.13 -0.12 -22.23
C VAL A 641 6.47 1.13 -23.06
N ARG A 642 7.67 1.21 -23.65
CA ARG A 642 8.11 2.35 -24.45
C ARG A 642 7.21 2.60 -25.66
N LEU A 643 6.79 1.54 -26.35
CA LEU A 643 6.02 1.63 -27.59
C LEU A 643 4.51 1.79 -27.36
N LEU A 644 3.95 1.16 -26.32
CA LEU A 644 2.51 1.06 -26.12
C LEU A 644 2.01 1.76 -24.86
N GLY A 645 2.87 2.05 -23.87
CA GLY A 645 2.52 2.74 -22.62
C GLY A 645 1.89 4.12 -22.84
N PRO A 646 2.54 5.05 -23.57
CA PRO A 646 1.96 6.37 -23.83
C PRO A 646 0.58 6.29 -24.50
N ARG A 647 0.44 5.39 -25.49
CA ARG A 647 -0.83 5.21 -26.19
C ARG A 647 -1.89 4.60 -25.27
N PHE A 648 -1.51 3.69 -24.38
CA PHE A 648 -2.41 3.12 -23.40
C PHE A 648 -2.92 4.19 -22.42
N ARG A 649 -2.06 5.09 -21.94
CA ARG A 649 -2.45 6.24 -21.11
C ARG A 649 -3.43 7.16 -21.84
N GLU A 650 -3.16 7.53 -23.09
CA GLU A 650 -4.10 8.31 -23.92
C GLU A 650 -5.45 7.61 -24.05
N LEU A 651 -5.43 6.29 -24.32
CA LEU A 651 -6.63 5.48 -24.42
C LEU A 651 -7.45 5.53 -23.13
N LEU A 652 -6.81 5.45 -21.96
CA LEU A 652 -7.47 5.56 -20.66
C LEU A 652 -7.97 6.98 -20.38
N ALA A 653 -7.24 8.02 -20.78
CA ALA A 653 -7.57 9.40 -20.49
C ALA A 653 -8.74 9.99 -21.29
N GLY A 654 -9.37 9.22 -22.20
CA GLY A 654 -10.52 9.67 -22.99
C GLY A 654 -10.29 9.76 -24.51
N GLY A 655 -9.08 9.43 -24.98
CA GLY A 655 -8.71 9.41 -26.40
C GLY A 655 -7.90 10.62 -26.85
#